data_AF-A0A2T3IKG4-F1
#
_entry.id   AF-A0A2T3IKG4-F1
#
_cell.length_a   1.000
_cell.length_b   1.000
_cell.length_c   1.000
_cell.angle_alpha   90.00
_cell.angle_beta   90.00
_cell.angle_gamma   90.00
#
_symmetry.space_group_name_H-M   'P 1'
#
loop_
_entity.id
_entity.type
_entity.pdbx_description
1 polymer ?
#
loop_
_entity_poly.entity_id
_entity_poly.type
_entity_poly.pdbx_seq_one_letter_code
_entity_poly.pdbx_strand_id
1 'polypeptide(L)'
;MALLHNRFSVLQVSDECLTDEVVLAQAWKKAQSYIRSTNSYADNFELDRSTISLASNLNVWKKELSSKNINLTPLRLVPSPKTTEWLFNDTTSGYQNWEPKDGITSPLRPLAHVEIKEQTFFTALMMCFADIVETEQGDTAANLSTVHDKKVVNYGNRLYCQYDENDNACFPWGNTTLYSKYFTDYQRFLDRPDYFSRKVLLSKSPDEKVFQVSFDISKFYDCIDRTKLTQKLTALALQIPEEKRTTLTKLLSEFVSWAWKEGDEELYQDLCQKDSENLPLGVPQGLVAGGFLANVYLLDFDKALHNVIGNLVQSKHRVVDYCRYVDDVRMVIVSKESKQTVQDDLVSYFNKQLEPLGLELNDTKTSVDFFRAKRSGISSKLKRIQSKVSGPISDREIDEQLGHLEGLISLADHMKSHQKSNDSNPLSLVEGQNHDVRGDTLVRFAANKIHKLLKEKRSFYAQNIDTNNIPIAGSWDFLQERLARKLIGCWTKDPSLSVLLKKGVELFPDICIVRPIIEQLKDVHSRDDKKQVHVAEYCLCELFRHASTLIHGRESWSFPAHADRSGMLEYLQLLANDVIDDESKFSLNVREQARFFLLVRNDSPLDTLNKEDKNFNFISKLLKGFRNIANDISKEDFEINVLLAYQFARDPQPVIRSVSCFLEKISKKKGEKTSSLTSTSLQPICETLAVQSFTLFHELISYSSNIDMQWVLHPNVKALIDKTCLYQNALGGDLESDEHGIALLSILKRADNPFSQENAVIHLLIKALKQYDFIQPLDVSKTKVICDNWSKIQGLKTELDFVGAIKSDPRPLFPIPKWVEGNHIALYNVGVFVRTCLLGQLDWSSSRSFKQRGNTFTGLNTSHTKRLLGMMHSPESIGGESAAMSSWLSGLLFYLLQWPGMKSKGTEFKSIVDISTLLDVLNKRLDEQKNMYCKLSQMPGYVEEVDLGWNKSKKSLHVVMVQSLMPLKADFTKYGLTLEHPKYRAKHRKHVASVAELILHKVHSQTTANEKRTDDIDLIVWPELAVHSDDTDILKRLSDKTGAIIFTGLNFIKQKGINGPNNVAKWIIPNKTANGRSFIERLQGKQHMMKDEKGQIQPWRPYQLFVELKHPAFPLEKGFTLTGSICFDSTDIKLSADLKYKSDAYLVSALNQDVSTFDSMIDALYYHMYQHVILVNCGEFGGSVAKAPYKEKYDKLITHVHGKEQVSISSFEMNMFDFRSIGKSYRSNKQTKTRPAGFNNV
;
A
#
# COMPACT_ATOMS: atom_id res chain seq x y z
N MET A 1 24.54 2.37 -8.66
CA MET A 1 23.72 1.19 -9.01
C MET A 1 24.56 0.36 -9.95
N ALA A 2 24.63 -0.96 -9.79
CA ALA A 2 25.69 -1.74 -10.44
C ALA A 2 25.46 -2.00 -11.94
N LEU A 3 24.21 -2.01 -12.41
CA LEU A 3 23.86 -2.34 -13.82
C LEU A 3 23.25 -1.16 -14.60
N LEU A 4 23.08 -0.01 -13.95
CA LEU A 4 22.42 1.17 -14.52
C LEU A 4 23.44 2.28 -14.71
N HIS A 5 23.17 3.18 -15.66
CA HIS A 5 23.98 4.39 -15.82
C HIS A 5 24.19 5.13 -14.49
N ASN A 6 25.44 5.48 -14.19
CA ASN A 6 25.85 6.10 -12.92
C ASN A 6 25.06 7.38 -12.57
N ARG A 7 24.54 8.10 -13.56
CA ARG A 7 23.70 9.29 -13.37
C ARG A 7 22.42 9.05 -12.57
N PHE A 8 21.94 7.81 -12.46
CA PHE A 8 20.75 7.46 -11.69
C PHE A 8 21.04 7.06 -10.23
N SER A 9 22.28 7.16 -9.78
CA SER A 9 22.66 6.82 -8.40
C SER A 9 22.16 7.85 -7.38
N VAL A 10 22.31 9.14 -7.69
CA VAL A 10 21.83 10.29 -6.92
C VAL A 10 21.28 11.31 -7.91
N LEU A 11 20.07 11.80 -7.68
CA LEU A 11 19.52 12.86 -8.52
C LEU A 11 20.22 14.17 -8.20
N GLN A 12 20.72 14.84 -9.23
CA GLN A 12 21.32 16.16 -9.10
C GLN A 12 20.36 17.22 -9.62
N VAL A 13 20.53 18.46 -9.14
CA VAL A 13 19.79 19.62 -9.62
C VAL A 13 20.33 20.06 -11.00
N SER A 14 20.10 19.25 -12.03
CA SER A 14 20.61 19.50 -13.39
C SER A 14 19.52 19.38 -14.46
N ASP A 15 19.73 20.06 -15.59
CA ASP A 15 18.87 19.97 -16.77
C ASP A 15 18.80 18.52 -17.30
N GLU A 16 19.88 17.76 -17.17
CA GLU A 16 19.92 16.33 -17.54
C GLU A 16 18.92 15.51 -16.72
N CYS A 17 18.85 15.72 -15.39
CA CYS A 17 17.91 15.00 -14.54
C CYS A 17 16.46 15.46 -14.77
N LEU A 18 16.23 16.78 -14.90
CA LEU A 18 14.89 17.32 -15.10
C LEU A 18 14.25 16.92 -16.43
N THR A 19 15.06 16.71 -17.47
CA THR A 19 14.60 16.30 -18.81
C THR A 19 14.66 14.78 -19.04
N ASP A 20 15.12 14.00 -18.05
CA ASP A 20 15.24 12.56 -18.20
C ASP A 20 13.86 11.88 -18.15
N GLU A 21 13.62 11.00 -19.13
CA GLU A 21 12.35 10.29 -19.31
C GLU A 21 12.00 9.45 -18.07
N VAL A 22 12.99 8.85 -17.40
CA VAL A 22 12.77 7.99 -16.24
C VAL A 22 12.47 8.81 -14.99
N VAL A 23 13.15 9.94 -14.81
CA VAL A 23 12.89 10.87 -13.70
C VAL A 23 11.47 11.41 -13.82
N LEU A 24 11.07 11.87 -15.01
CA LEU A 24 9.71 12.31 -15.29
C LEU A 24 8.67 11.20 -15.06
N ALA A 25 8.97 9.97 -15.45
CA ALA A 25 8.06 8.85 -15.24
C ALA A 25 7.86 8.51 -13.74
N GLN A 26 8.92 8.58 -12.94
CA GLN A 26 8.82 8.40 -11.48
C GLN A 26 8.11 9.57 -10.81
N ALA A 27 8.37 10.81 -11.25
CA ALA A 27 7.68 12.00 -10.78
C ALA A 27 6.17 11.90 -11.06
N TRP A 28 5.79 11.52 -12.28
CA TRP A 28 4.41 11.26 -12.66
C TRP A 28 3.77 10.17 -11.79
N LYS A 29 4.47 9.06 -11.56
CA LYS A 29 3.97 7.94 -10.76
C LYS A 29 3.69 8.37 -9.31
N LYS A 30 4.58 9.17 -8.72
CA LYS A 30 4.42 9.74 -7.37
C LYS A 30 3.26 10.74 -7.33
N ALA A 31 3.19 11.66 -8.29
CA ALA A 31 2.12 12.66 -8.38
C ALA A 31 0.75 12.00 -8.54
N GLN A 32 0.59 11.08 -9.50
CA GLN A 32 -0.66 10.38 -9.76
C GLN A 32 -1.14 9.62 -8.51
N SER A 33 -0.24 8.91 -7.83
CA SER A 33 -0.57 8.17 -6.62
C SER A 33 -1.03 9.09 -5.48
N TYR A 34 -0.39 10.25 -5.32
CA TYR A 34 -0.74 11.21 -4.28
C TYR A 34 -2.10 11.85 -4.53
N ILE A 35 -2.34 12.33 -5.76
CA ILE A 35 -3.58 13.02 -6.16
C ILE A 35 -4.79 12.11 -5.91
N ARG A 36 -4.74 10.84 -6.35
CA ARG A 36 -5.84 9.87 -6.11
C ARG A 36 -6.15 9.64 -4.64
N SER A 37 -5.14 9.73 -3.76
CA SER A 37 -5.30 9.47 -2.33
C SER A 37 -5.74 10.69 -1.52
N THR A 38 -5.41 11.90 -1.98
CA THR A 38 -5.49 13.13 -1.17
C THR A 38 -6.49 14.14 -1.71
N ASN A 39 -6.60 14.28 -3.04
CA ASN A 39 -7.41 15.35 -3.65
C ASN A 39 -8.83 14.84 -3.92
N SER A 40 -9.81 15.37 -3.18
CA SER A 40 -11.24 15.07 -3.35
C SER A 40 -11.78 15.49 -4.72
N TYR A 41 -11.26 16.57 -5.28
CA TYR A 41 -11.65 17.15 -6.56
C TYR A 41 -10.79 16.64 -7.74
N ALA A 42 -10.05 15.55 -7.54
CA ALA A 42 -9.20 14.99 -8.59
C ALA A 42 -10.04 14.51 -9.79
N ASP A 43 -9.57 14.86 -10.98
CA ASP A 43 -10.07 14.30 -12.23
C ASP A 43 -9.52 12.87 -12.39
N ASN A 44 -10.30 11.87 -11.95
CA ASN A 44 -9.87 10.48 -12.05
C ASN A 44 -9.76 9.98 -13.49
N PHE A 45 -10.49 10.61 -14.42
CA PHE A 45 -10.49 10.24 -15.83
C PHE A 45 -9.20 10.72 -16.51
N GLU A 46 -8.74 11.95 -16.23
CA GLU A 46 -7.43 12.46 -16.64
C GLU A 46 -6.30 11.54 -16.16
N LEU A 47 -6.32 11.16 -14.88
CA LEU A 47 -5.27 10.31 -14.28
C LEU A 47 -5.23 8.91 -14.90
N ASP A 48 -6.39 8.36 -15.26
CA ASP A 48 -6.53 7.09 -15.96
C ASP A 48 -5.96 7.16 -17.38
N ARG A 49 -6.35 8.19 -18.14
CA ARG A 49 -5.82 8.44 -19.49
C ARG A 49 -4.30 8.58 -19.46
N SER A 50 -3.77 9.37 -18.53
CA SER A 50 -2.32 9.58 -18.37
C SER A 50 -1.54 8.28 -18.10
N THR A 51 -2.19 7.25 -17.53
CA THR A 51 -1.54 5.95 -17.28
C THR A 51 -1.34 5.15 -18.56
N ILE A 52 -2.32 5.18 -19.46
CA ILE A 52 -2.21 4.52 -20.76
C ILE A 52 -1.26 5.28 -21.69
N SER A 53 -1.37 6.61 -21.74
CA SER A 53 -0.55 7.46 -22.61
C SER A 53 0.80 7.86 -22.03
N LEU A 54 1.24 7.25 -20.93
CA LEU A 54 2.47 7.65 -20.24
C LEU A 54 3.67 7.72 -21.19
N ALA A 55 3.86 6.71 -22.05
CA ALA A 55 5.01 6.68 -22.95
C ALA A 55 5.00 7.82 -23.98
N SER A 56 3.84 8.16 -24.56
CA SER A 56 3.74 9.30 -25.51
C SER A 56 3.89 10.63 -24.77
N ASN A 57 3.21 10.78 -23.64
CA ASN A 57 3.30 11.96 -22.78
C ASN A 57 4.74 12.26 -22.35
N LEU A 58 5.50 11.26 -21.90
CA LEU A 58 6.90 11.46 -21.49
C LEU A 58 7.78 11.99 -22.63
N ASN A 59 7.56 11.54 -23.87
CA ASN A 59 8.28 12.06 -25.03
C ASN A 59 7.95 13.53 -25.30
N VAL A 60 6.66 13.90 -25.19
CA VAL A 60 6.20 15.29 -25.35
C VAL A 60 6.78 16.18 -24.25
N TRP A 61 6.63 15.77 -22.99
CA TRP A 61 7.10 16.48 -21.80
C TRP A 61 8.61 16.68 -21.80
N LYS A 62 9.37 15.64 -22.16
CA LYS A 62 10.82 15.73 -22.33
C LYS A 62 11.20 16.74 -23.41
N LYS A 63 10.54 16.72 -24.56
CA LYS A 63 10.80 17.65 -25.66
C LYS A 63 10.48 19.10 -25.25
N GLU A 64 9.40 19.31 -24.52
CA GLU A 64 8.99 20.62 -24.00
C GLU A 64 10.07 21.20 -23.06
N LEU A 65 10.51 20.42 -22.06
CA LEU A 65 11.55 20.84 -21.12
C LEU A 65 12.92 21.04 -21.79
N SER A 66 13.33 20.13 -22.67
CA SER A 66 14.64 20.22 -23.35
C SER A 66 14.71 21.34 -24.38
N SER A 67 13.62 21.65 -25.07
CA SER A 67 13.53 22.80 -26.00
C SER A 67 13.35 24.13 -25.28
N LYS A 68 13.08 24.13 -23.96
CA LYS A 68 12.82 25.31 -23.13
C LYS A 68 11.57 26.10 -23.55
N ASN A 69 10.73 25.50 -24.39
CA ASN A 69 9.42 26.03 -24.75
C ASN A 69 8.36 25.49 -23.77
N ILE A 70 8.57 25.79 -22.49
CA ILE A 70 7.72 25.33 -21.38
C ILE A 70 6.47 26.19 -21.34
N ASN A 71 5.30 25.57 -21.43
CA ASN A 71 4.02 26.27 -21.35
C ASN A 71 3.17 25.64 -20.24
N LEU A 72 3.04 26.33 -19.11
CA LEU A 72 2.22 25.86 -18.00
C LEU A 72 0.74 26.16 -18.28
N THR A 73 -0.11 25.14 -18.18
CA THR A 73 -1.56 25.33 -18.29
C THR A 73 -2.07 26.24 -17.17
N PRO A 74 -2.96 27.22 -17.45
CA PRO A 74 -3.45 28.13 -16.41
C PRO A 74 -4.08 27.38 -15.22
N LEU A 75 -3.81 27.87 -14.01
CA LEU A 75 -4.39 27.31 -12.79
C LEU A 75 -5.91 27.45 -12.82
N ARG A 76 -6.63 26.42 -12.38
CA ARG A 76 -8.10 26.46 -12.25
C ARG A 76 -8.51 26.51 -10.79
N LEU A 77 -9.32 27.49 -10.42
CA LEU A 77 -9.84 27.66 -9.07
C LEU A 77 -10.87 26.56 -8.72
N VAL A 78 -10.69 25.94 -7.57
CA VAL A 78 -11.63 24.98 -6.98
C VAL A 78 -12.05 25.49 -5.61
N PRO A 79 -13.23 26.13 -5.48
CA PRO A 79 -13.74 26.60 -4.19
C PRO A 79 -14.08 25.41 -3.29
N SER A 80 -13.51 25.36 -2.08
CA SER A 80 -13.77 24.30 -1.11
C SER A 80 -14.41 24.83 0.18
N PRO A 81 -15.42 24.14 0.75
CA PRO A 81 -16.07 24.60 1.97
C PRO A 81 -15.12 24.76 3.16
N LYS A 82 -15.27 25.85 3.92
CA LYS A 82 -14.66 26.02 5.25
C LYS A 82 -15.69 25.69 6.34
N THR A 83 -15.18 25.32 7.51
CA THR A 83 -15.99 25.04 8.71
C THR A 83 -16.97 26.19 8.96
N THR A 84 -18.26 25.88 8.85
CA THR A 84 -19.37 26.81 9.05
C THR A 84 -20.49 26.01 9.73
N GLU A 85 -21.13 26.58 10.75
CA GLU A 85 -22.23 25.92 11.46
C GLU A 85 -23.54 26.08 10.67
N TRP A 86 -24.25 24.97 10.46
CA TRP A 86 -25.53 24.91 9.75
C TRP A 86 -26.63 24.36 10.67
N LEU A 87 -27.84 24.89 10.52
CA LEU A 87 -29.01 24.57 11.34
C LEU A 87 -30.24 24.30 10.46
N PHE A 88 -31.26 23.73 11.08
CA PHE A 88 -32.59 23.60 10.50
C PHE A 88 -33.47 24.70 11.09
N ASN A 89 -33.84 25.67 10.26
CA ASN A 89 -34.67 26.80 10.68
C ASN A 89 -36.12 26.58 10.20
N ASP A 90 -37.09 26.73 11.11
CA ASP A 90 -38.51 26.60 10.78
C ASP A 90 -38.95 27.71 9.82
N THR A 91 -39.56 27.34 8.69
CA THR A 91 -40.22 28.29 7.79
C THR A 91 -41.71 28.41 8.11
N THR A 92 -42.33 29.49 7.63
CA THR A 92 -43.78 29.76 7.83
C THR A 92 -44.70 28.70 7.23
N SER A 93 -44.21 27.84 6.33
CA SER A 93 -44.95 26.72 5.73
C SER A 93 -44.86 25.41 6.53
N GLY A 94 -44.13 25.38 7.65
CA GLY A 94 -43.86 24.17 8.43
C GLY A 94 -42.73 23.28 7.86
N TYR A 95 -42.09 23.70 6.77
CA TYR A 95 -40.87 23.09 6.24
C TYR A 95 -39.64 23.64 6.97
N GLN A 96 -38.64 22.82 7.28
CA GLN A 96 -37.39 23.31 7.88
C GLN A 96 -36.34 23.58 6.80
N ASN A 97 -35.89 24.82 6.68
CA ASN A 97 -34.83 25.17 5.74
C ASN A 97 -33.46 24.83 6.35
N TRP A 98 -32.64 24.09 5.61
CA TRP A 98 -31.27 23.79 6.00
C TRP A 98 -30.31 24.89 5.53
N GLU A 99 -29.75 25.67 6.46
CA GLU A 99 -28.96 26.86 6.13
C GLU A 99 -27.88 27.18 7.18
N PRO A 100 -26.89 28.03 6.84
CA PRO A 100 -25.93 28.52 7.81
C PRO A 100 -26.62 29.21 8.99
N LYS A 101 -26.12 29.01 10.22
CA LYS A 101 -26.72 29.53 11.46
C LYS A 101 -27.02 31.04 11.43
N ASP A 102 -26.14 31.83 10.82
CA ASP A 102 -26.28 33.28 10.70
C ASP A 102 -26.76 33.71 9.29
N GLY A 103 -27.25 32.78 8.47
CA GLY A 103 -27.58 32.97 7.05
C GLY A 103 -26.36 33.23 6.14
N ILE A 104 -25.18 33.50 6.72
CA ILE A 104 -23.96 33.87 6.03
C ILE A 104 -23.01 32.66 5.96
N THR A 105 -22.62 32.29 4.75
CA THR A 105 -21.57 31.29 4.54
C THR A 105 -20.19 31.94 4.61
N SER A 106 -19.27 31.33 5.38
CA SER A 106 -17.88 31.78 5.42
C SER A 106 -17.24 31.73 4.03
N PRO A 107 -16.33 32.66 3.67
CA PRO A 107 -15.62 32.61 2.40
C PRO A 107 -14.96 31.25 2.17
N LEU A 108 -15.16 30.69 0.98
CA LEU A 108 -14.64 29.36 0.62
C LEU A 108 -13.10 29.36 0.59
N ARG A 109 -12.49 28.18 0.65
CA ARG A 109 -11.05 28.00 0.52
C ARG A 109 -10.67 27.91 -0.96
N PRO A 110 -9.76 28.76 -1.45
CA PRO A 110 -9.28 28.68 -2.83
C PRO A 110 -8.31 27.49 -2.95
N LEU A 111 -8.75 26.40 -3.56
CA LEU A 111 -7.85 25.32 -3.98
C LEU A 111 -7.51 25.47 -5.47
N ALA A 112 -6.42 24.85 -5.89
CA ALA A 112 -6.01 24.82 -7.28
C ALA A 112 -6.15 23.42 -7.86
N HIS A 113 -6.83 23.30 -8.99
CA HIS A 113 -6.67 22.15 -9.87
C HIS A 113 -5.47 22.40 -10.79
N VAL A 114 -4.54 21.45 -10.78
CA VAL A 114 -3.30 21.47 -11.57
C VAL A 114 -3.24 20.17 -12.35
N GLU A 115 -3.10 20.27 -13.68
CA GLU A 115 -3.04 19.12 -14.58
C GLU A 115 -1.82 18.23 -14.31
N ILE A 116 -1.90 16.96 -14.73
CA ILE A 116 -0.91 15.93 -14.42
C ILE A 116 0.48 16.25 -15.01
N LYS A 117 0.56 17.04 -16.09
CA LYS A 117 1.84 17.47 -16.69
C LYS A 117 2.62 18.36 -15.72
N GLU A 118 2.02 19.45 -15.26
CA GLU A 118 2.64 20.39 -14.33
C GLU A 118 2.93 19.72 -12.98
N GLN A 119 2.03 18.85 -12.50
CA GLN A 119 2.29 18.02 -11.32
C GLN A 119 3.56 17.17 -11.50
N THR A 120 3.78 16.62 -12.69
CA THR A 120 4.97 15.84 -13.03
C THR A 120 6.23 16.72 -13.04
N PHE A 121 6.19 17.91 -13.67
CA PHE A 121 7.33 18.84 -13.72
C PHE A 121 7.80 19.28 -12.33
N PHE A 122 6.87 19.74 -11.49
CA PHE A 122 7.22 20.22 -10.15
C PHE A 122 7.56 19.09 -9.19
N THR A 123 7.01 17.88 -9.38
CA THR A 123 7.45 16.70 -8.61
C THR A 123 8.85 16.25 -9.02
N ALA A 124 9.23 16.35 -10.30
CA ALA A 124 10.59 16.09 -10.76
C ALA A 124 11.58 17.11 -10.18
N LEU A 125 11.20 18.40 -10.17
CA LEU A 125 11.96 19.46 -9.49
C LEU A 125 12.15 19.13 -8.00
N MET A 126 11.07 18.80 -7.30
CA MET A 126 11.10 18.41 -5.89
C MET A 126 12.06 17.22 -5.66
N MET A 127 12.01 16.20 -6.53
CA MET A 127 12.90 15.03 -6.45
C MET A 127 14.38 15.41 -6.59
N CYS A 128 14.73 16.35 -7.46
CA CYS A 128 16.11 16.79 -7.65
C CYS A 128 16.65 17.58 -6.43
N PHE A 129 15.79 18.29 -5.70
CA PHE A 129 16.19 19.06 -4.51
C PHE A 129 16.01 18.31 -3.18
N ALA A 130 15.34 17.14 -3.19
CA ALA A 130 14.91 16.44 -1.98
C ALA A 130 16.05 16.17 -0.99
N ASP A 131 17.15 15.59 -1.46
CA ASP A 131 18.29 15.22 -0.60
C ASP A 131 18.94 16.46 0.04
N ILE A 132 19.11 17.55 -0.72
CA ILE A 132 19.71 18.80 -0.24
C ILE A 132 18.85 19.39 0.89
N VAL A 133 17.56 19.54 0.62
CA VAL A 133 16.62 20.22 1.53
C VAL A 133 16.34 19.40 2.79
N GLU A 134 16.19 18.08 2.66
CA GLU A 134 15.88 17.21 3.81
C GLU A 134 17.13 16.92 4.68
N THR A 135 18.34 16.99 4.10
CA THR A 135 19.59 16.98 4.88
C THR A 135 19.67 18.21 5.76
N GLU A 136 19.35 19.39 5.21
CA GLU A 136 19.37 20.64 5.97
C GLU A 136 18.35 20.67 7.11
N GLN A 137 17.18 20.06 6.91
CA GLN A 137 16.10 20.04 7.90
C GLN A 137 16.20 18.90 8.94
N GLY A 138 17.03 17.89 8.70
CA GLY A 138 17.32 16.76 9.61
C GLY A 138 16.18 15.75 9.84
N ASP A 139 16.47 14.62 10.47
CA ASP A 139 15.53 13.50 10.67
C ASP A 139 14.49 13.75 11.77
N THR A 140 13.20 13.83 11.41
CA THR A 140 12.10 13.90 12.40
C THR A 140 12.04 12.65 13.29
N ALA A 141 12.65 11.55 12.83
CA ALA A 141 13.19 10.37 13.52
C ALA A 141 13.69 10.54 14.95
N ALA A 142 14.47 11.61 15.13
CA ALA A 142 15.41 11.76 16.22
C ALA A 142 14.75 11.80 17.61
N ASN A 143 15.46 11.26 18.59
CA ASN A 143 15.03 11.32 19.99
C ASN A 143 14.96 12.78 20.46
N LEU A 144 13.91 13.14 21.22
CA LEU A 144 13.70 14.50 21.73
C LEU A 144 14.87 15.03 22.58
N SER A 145 15.74 14.16 23.09
CA SER A 145 16.95 14.56 23.81
C SER A 145 18.05 15.14 22.91
N THR A 146 18.08 14.78 21.61
CA THR A 146 19.15 15.15 20.66
C THR A 146 18.67 16.05 19.53
N VAL A 147 17.38 16.43 19.48
CA VAL A 147 16.82 17.23 18.38
C VAL A 147 17.43 18.63 18.25
N HIS A 148 17.88 19.23 19.37
CA HIS A 148 18.59 20.51 19.35
C HIS A 148 19.96 20.36 18.67
N ASP A 149 20.75 19.34 19.04
CA ASP A 149 22.06 19.08 18.45
C ASP A 149 21.96 18.76 16.95
N LYS A 150 20.92 18.01 16.56
CA LYS A 150 20.61 17.65 15.17
C LYS A 150 19.89 18.75 14.38
N LYS A 151 19.64 19.93 14.98
CA LYS A 151 19.00 21.09 14.34
C LYS A 151 17.61 20.81 13.73
N VAL A 152 16.90 19.81 14.23
CA VAL A 152 15.56 19.47 13.74
C VAL A 152 14.57 20.45 14.36
N VAL A 153 13.82 21.19 13.55
CA VAL A 153 12.78 22.13 14.03
C VAL A 153 11.44 22.02 13.28
N ASN A 154 11.46 21.55 12.03
CA ASN A 154 10.26 21.38 11.21
C ASN A 154 9.75 19.93 11.22
N TYR A 155 8.45 19.73 11.46
CA TYR A 155 7.77 18.43 11.39
C TYR A 155 6.67 18.39 10.32
N GLY A 156 6.35 19.51 9.68
CA GLY A 156 5.29 19.61 8.68
C GLY A 156 5.78 19.33 7.26
N ASN A 157 4.96 18.62 6.47
CA ASN A 157 5.22 18.31 5.06
C ASN A 157 6.63 17.77 4.76
N ARG A 158 7.14 16.91 5.65
CA ARG A 158 8.48 16.32 5.50
C ARG A 158 8.46 15.21 4.47
N LEU A 159 9.46 15.14 3.60
CA LEU A 159 9.59 14.04 2.65
C LEU A 159 9.99 12.75 3.37
N TYR A 160 9.59 11.63 2.80
CA TYR A 160 9.97 10.31 3.31
C TYR A 160 11.42 10.00 2.92
N CYS A 161 12.39 10.29 3.79
CA CYS A 161 13.82 10.08 3.55
C CYS A 161 14.42 9.00 4.46
N GLN A 162 15.54 8.43 4.00
CA GLN A 162 16.45 7.64 4.83
C GLN A 162 17.67 8.51 5.17
N TYR A 163 18.19 8.40 6.38
CA TYR A 163 19.37 9.15 6.81
C TYR A 163 20.56 8.20 6.99
N ASP A 164 21.74 8.61 6.52
CA ASP A 164 22.98 7.87 6.72
C ASP A 164 23.63 8.17 8.10
N GLU A 165 24.80 7.57 8.37
CA GLU A 165 25.52 7.77 9.64
C GLU A 165 25.99 9.22 9.86
N ASN A 166 26.07 10.02 8.78
CA ASN A 166 26.45 11.43 8.79
C ASN A 166 25.22 12.36 8.76
N ASP A 167 24.02 11.84 9.00
CA ASP A 167 22.75 12.56 8.93
C ASP A 167 22.42 13.15 7.53
N ASN A 168 23.01 12.63 6.45
CA ASN A 168 22.62 13.00 5.09
C ASN A 168 21.31 12.30 4.69
N ALA A 169 20.36 13.07 4.19
CA ALA A 169 19.11 12.54 3.68
C ALA A 169 19.30 11.89 2.30
N CYS A 170 18.61 10.78 2.09
CA CYS A 170 18.48 10.10 0.82
C CYS A 170 17.00 9.81 0.55
N PHE A 171 16.44 10.55 -0.40
CA PHE A 171 15.08 10.41 -0.85
C PHE A 171 14.97 9.20 -1.80
N PRO A 172 14.18 8.16 -1.46
CA PRO A 172 13.96 7.00 -2.30
C PRO A 172 13.05 7.35 -3.49
N TRP A 173 13.62 8.02 -4.49
CA TRP A 173 12.89 8.58 -5.62
C TRP A 173 12.26 7.53 -6.55
N GLY A 174 12.68 6.26 -6.49
CA GLY A 174 12.05 5.15 -7.23
C GLY A 174 10.80 4.53 -6.59
N ASN A 175 10.41 4.95 -5.38
CA ASN A 175 9.20 4.47 -4.71
C ASN A 175 7.99 5.41 -4.98
N THR A 176 6.78 5.03 -4.58
CA THR A 176 5.58 5.90 -4.70
C THR A 176 5.34 6.81 -3.50
N THR A 177 6.04 6.62 -2.38
CA THR A 177 5.85 7.41 -1.16
C THR A 177 6.56 8.75 -1.31
N LEU A 178 5.85 9.85 -1.05
CA LEU A 178 6.37 11.22 -1.15
C LEU A 178 6.67 11.77 0.24
N TYR A 179 5.63 11.99 1.03
CA TYR A 179 5.72 12.56 2.36
C TYR A 179 5.71 11.49 3.44
N SER A 180 6.30 11.81 4.59
CA SER A 180 6.17 11.06 5.82
C SER A 180 4.71 11.01 6.31
N LYS A 181 4.41 10.11 7.24
CA LYS A 181 3.04 9.92 7.73
C LYS A 181 2.65 11.08 8.67
N TYR A 182 1.66 11.88 8.26
CA TYR A 182 1.06 12.99 9.03
C TYR A 182 0.98 12.71 10.53
N PHE A 183 0.35 11.59 10.92
CA PHE A 183 0.11 11.29 12.33
C PHE A 183 1.39 11.08 13.15
N THR A 184 2.46 10.56 12.54
CA THR A 184 3.71 10.31 13.25
C THR A 184 4.43 11.61 13.58
N ASP A 185 4.60 12.48 12.57
CA ASP A 185 5.35 13.72 12.77
C ASP A 185 4.54 14.76 13.53
N TYR A 186 3.22 14.83 13.28
CA TYR A 186 2.33 15.71 14.04
C TYR A 186 2.32 15.35 15.53
N GLN A 187 2.35 14.06 15.88
CA GLN A 187 2.46 13.64 17.29
C GLN A 187 3.77 14.08 17.92
N ARG A 188 4.90 13.92 17.22
CA ARG A 188 6.20 14.36 17.73
C ARG A 188 6.28 15.87 17.90
N PHE A 189 5.68 16.60 16.97
CA PHE A 189 5.49 18.05 17.08
C PHE A 189 4.67 18.43 18.33
N LEU A 190 3.58 17.72 18.64
CA LEU A 190 2.78 17.96 19.85
C LEU A 190 3.52 17.60 21.14
N ASP A 191 4.26 16.49 21.15
CA ASP A 191 4.97 15.96 22.33
C ASP A 191 6.21 16.81 22.71
N ARG A 192 6.83 17.47 21.73
CA ARG A 192 8.11 18.19 21.90
C ARG A 192 8.04 19.38 22.87
N PRO A 193 7.12 20.35 22.73
CA PRO A 193 7.01 21.46 23.68
C PRO A 193 6.77 20.97 25.11
N ASP A 194 5.98 19.92 25.29
CA ASP A 194 5.71 19.32 26.60
C ASP A 194 6.97 18.70 27.22
N TYR A 195 7.78 17.99 26.43
CA TYR A 195 9.05 17.41 26.89
C TYR A 195 10.02 18.50 27.41
N PHE A 196 10.25 19.55 26.62
CA PHE A 196 11.18 20.61 27.01
C PHE A 196 10.64 21.49 28.14
N SER A 197 9.32 21.71 28.20
CA SER A 197 8.69 22.42 29.32
C SER A 197 8.91 21.68 30.64
N ARG A 198 8.76 20.34 30.66
CA ARG A 198 9.05 19.51 31.86
C ARG A 198 10.51 19.57 32.25
N LYS A 199 11.42 19.48 31.27
CA LYS A 199 12.87 19.52 31.50
C LYS A 199 13.28 20.83 32.19
N VAL A 200 12.77 21.97 31.73
CA VAL A 200 13.13 23.28 32.28
C VAL A 200 12.37 23.63 33.56
N LEU A 201 11.20 23.04 33.80
CA LEU A 201 10.49 23.21 35.08
C LEU A 201 11.35 22.76 36.27
N LEU A 202 12.23 21.77 36.08
CA LEU A 202 13.16 21.27 37.11
C LEU A 202 14.36 22.20 37.37
N SER A 203 14.67 23.11 36.45
CA SER A 203 15.89 23.93 36.48
C SER A 203 15.62 25.43 36.47
N LYS A 204 14.35 25.86 36.62
CA LYS A 204 13.97 27.28 36.61
C LYS A 204 14.20 27.94 37.97
N SER A 205 14.39 29.25 37.97
CA SER A 205 14.41 30.04 39.22
C SER A 205 12.99 30.15 39.82
N PRO A 206 12.84 30.43 41.14
CA PRO A 206 11.54 30.60 41.78
C PRO A 206 10.67 31.66 41.10
N ASP A 207 11.26 32.78 40.71
CA ASP A 207 10.59 33.94 40.12
C ASP A 207 10.26 33.77 38.62
N GLU A 208 10.81 32.76 37.98
CA GLU A 208 10.62 32.50 36.55
C GLU A 208 9.40 31.62 36.29
N LYS A 209 8.64 31.93 35.25
CA LYS A 209 7.50 31.14 34.79
C LYS A 209 7.82 30.53 33.42
N VAL A 210 7.29 29.34 33.18
CA VAL A 210 7.40 28.63 31.89
C VAL A 210 6.12 28.87 31.10
N PHE A 211 6.26 29.35 29.88
CA PHE A 211 5.17 29.62 28.94
C PHE A 211 5.29 28.69 27.73
N GLN A 212 4.16 28.13 27.31
CA GLN A 212 4.02 27.53 25.98
C GLN A 212 3.31 28.54 25.09
N VAL A 213 3.93 28.85 23.96
CA VAL A 213 3.41 29.81 23.00
C VAL A 213 3.10 29.10 21.71
N SER A 214 1.97 29.42 21.09
CA SER A 214 1.57 28.92 19.78
C SER A 214 1.22 30.09 18.87
N PHE A 215 1.79 30.09 17.66
CA PHE A 215 1.56 31.09 16.62
C PHE A 215 1.04 30.40 15.34
N ASP A 216 0.31 31.14 14.51
CA ASP A 216 -0.23 30.69 13.22
C ASP A 216 0.18 31.72 12.16
N ILE A 217 0.89 31.31 11.12
CA ILE A 217 1.27 32.20 10.00
C ILE A 217 0.02 32.43 9.13
N SER A 218 -0.33 33.69 8.91
CA SER A 218 -1.53 34.06 8.15
C SER A 218 -1.39 33.66 6.67
N LYS A 219 -2.41 32.98 6.14
CA LYS A 219 -2.57 32.65 4.70
C LYS A 219 -1.29 32.12 4.04
N PHE A 220 -0.54 31.28 4.77
CA PHE A 220 0.85 30.95 4.44
C PHE A 220 1.12 30.61 2.97
N TYR A 221 0.43 29.63 2.37
CA TYR A 221 0.65 29.26 0.96
C TYR A 221 0.34 30.38 -0.02
N ASP A 222 -0.72 31.14 0.26
CA ASP A 222 -1.25 32.18 -0.61
C ASP A 222 -0.32 33.41 -0.63
N CYS A 223 0.37 33.66 0.48
CA CYS A 223 1.32 34.77 0.66
C CYS A 223 2.77 34.43 0.26
N ILE A 224 3.09 33.20 -0.16
CA ILE A 224 4.46 32.87 -0.59
C ILE A 224 4.82 33.65 -1.86
N ASP A 225 5.80 34.55 -1.75
CA ASP A 225 6.39 35.22 -2.90
C ASP A 225 7.17 34.23 -3.79
N ARG A 226 6.63 33.92 -4.97
CA ARG A 226 7.25 32.99 -5.94
C ARG A 226 8.62 33.48 -6.42
N THR A 227 8.86 34.79 -6.52
CA THR A 227 10.16 35.33 -6.91
C THR A 227 11.21 35.03 -5.85
N LYS A 228 10.90 35.29 -4.58
CA LYS A 228 11.82 34.95 -3.46
C LYS A 228 12.02 33.44 -3.32
N LEU A 229 10.98 32.63 -3.51
CA LEU A 229 11.07 31.17 -3.49
C LEU A 229 12.01 30.63 -4.58
N THR A 230 11.86 31.12 -5.82
CA THR A 230 12.71 30.71 -6.94
C THR A 230 14.16 31.18 -6.77
N GLN A 231 14.39 32.36 -6.16
CA GLN A 231 15.74 32.80 -5.76
C GLN A 231 16.38 31.84 -4.74
N LYS A 232 15.64 31.38 -3.72
CA LYS A 232 16.13 30.39 -2.75
C LYS A 232 16.48 29.05 -3.40
N LEU A 233 15.63 28.54 -4.29
CA LEU A 233 15.92 27.33 -5.06
C LEU A 233 17.17 27.50 -5.94
N THR A 234 17.32 28.68 -6.55
CA THR A 234 18.51 29.02 -7.36
C THR A 234 19.77 29.07 -6.50
N ALA A 235 19.68 29.58 -5.27
CA ALA A 235 20.76 29.61 -4.29
C ALA A 235 21.21 28.20 -3.87
N LEU A 236 20.24 27.30 -3.60
CA LEU A 236 20.52 25.89 -3.29
C LEU A 236 21.16 25.15 -4.49
N ALA A 237 20.91 25.62 -5.71
CA ALA A 237 21.48 25.06 -6.94
C ALA A 237 22.83 25.67 -7.36
N LEU A 238 23.40 26.65 -6.62
CA LEU A 238 24.63 27.36 -7.02
C LEU A 238 25.86 26.47 -7.14
N GLN A 239 25.85 25.29 -6.51
CA GLN A 239 26.92 24.31 -6.61
C GLN A 239 27.05 23.72 -8.03
N ILE A 240 26.09 23.98 -8.92
CA ILE A 240 26.03 23.46 -10.28
C ILE A 240 26.24 24.60 -11.28
N PRO A 241 27.12 24.42 -12.30
CA PRO A 241 27.38 25.43 -13.32
C PRO A 241 26.11 25.93 -14.00
N GLU A 242 26.06 27.23 -14.30
CA GLU A 242 24.86 27.88 -14.86
C GLU A 242 24.40 27.27 -16.19
N GLU A 243 25.36 26.89 -17.03
CA GLU A 243 25.13 26.22 -18.32
C GLU A 243 24.35 24.90 -18.19
N LYS A 244 24.39 24.26 -17.01
CA LYS A 244 23.73 22.97 -16.72
C LYS A 244 22.38 23.10 -16.01
N ARG A 245 21.90 24.34 -15.79
CA ARG A 245 20.64 24.65 -15.08
C ARG A 245 19.75 25.64 -15.85
N THR A 246 19.89 25.70 -17.17
CA THR A 246 19.14 26.60 -18.04
C THR A 246 17.66 26.21 -18.16
N THR A 247 17.35 24.91 -18.27
CA THR A 247 15.98 24.40 -18.24
C THR A 247 15.35 24.61 -16.86
N LEU A 248 16.11 24.38 -15.77
CA LEU A 248 15.65 24.73 -14.42
C LEU A 248 15.28 26.21 -14.33
N THR A 249 16.17 27.10 -14.77
CA THR A 249 15.94 28.56 -14.74
C THR A 249 14.69 28.94 -15.52
N LYS A 250 14.48 28.34 -16.71
CA LYS A 250 13.27 28.57 -17.50
C LYS A 250 12.02 28.07 -16.78
N LEU A 251 12.03 26.86 -16.21
CA LEU A 251 10.89 26.31 -15.47
C LEU A 251 10.54 27.17 -14.24
N LEU A 252 11.55 27.66 -13.51
CA LEU A 252 11.34 28.58 -12.39
C LEU A 252 10.78 29.93 -12.86
N SER A 253 11.22 30.45 -14.01
CA SER A 253 10.66 31.68 -14.57
C SER A 253 9.18 31.52 -14.94
N GLU A 254 8.80 30.38 -15.55
CA GLU A 254 7.40 30.07 -15.87
C GLU A 254 6.56 29.92 -14.59
N PHE A 255 7.12 29.36 -13.52
CA PHE A 255 6.44 29.28 -12.22
C PHE A 255 6.12 30.67 -11.64
N VAL A 256 7.04 31.63 -11.78
CA VAL A 256 6.82 33.02 -11.35
C VAL A 256 5.70 33.68 -12.15
N SER A 257 5.65 33.47 -13.47
CA SER A 257 4.60 34.03 -14.34
C SER A 257 3.32 33.19 -14.42
N TRP A 258 3.22 32.10 -13.66
CA TRP A 258 2.11 31.16 -13.78
C TRP A 258 0.78 31.78 -13.30
N ALA A 259 -0.15 31.99 -14.23
CA ALA A 259 -1.40 32.69 -13.98
C ALA A 259 -2.59 31.73 -13.77
N TRP A 260 -3.64 32.29 -13.17
CA TRP A 260 -4.97 31.66 -13.11
C TRP A 260 -5.69 31.77 -14.46
N LYS A 261 -6.67 30.89 -14.67
CA LYS A 261 -7.52 30.92 -15.86
C LYS A 261 -8.32 32.23 -15.90
N GLU A 262 -8.55 32.73 -17.10
CA GLU A 262 -9.45 33.87 -17.33
C GLU A 262 -10.85 33.57 -16.75
N GLY A 263 -11.38 34.51 -15.97
CA GLY A 263 -12.65 34.37 -15.23
C GLY A 263 -12.52 33.87 -13.78
N ASP A 264 -11.39 33.28 -13.38
CA ASP A 264 -11.22 32.79 -12.00
C ASP A 264 -11.05 33.93 -10.98
N GLU A 265 -10.64 35.12 -11.40
CA GLU A 265 -10.57 36.32 -10.54
C GLU A 265 -11.96 36.75 -10.07
N GLU A 266 -12.93 36.80 -10.99
CA GLU A 266 -14.34 37.10 -10.67
C GLU A 266 -14.93 36.02 -9.74
N LEU A 267 -14.63 34.75 -10.03
CA LEU A 267 -15.05 33.63 -9.20
C LEU A 267 -14.45 33.70 -7.79
N TYR A 268 -13.20 34.15 -7.65
CA TYR A 268 -12.55 34.34 -6.35
C TYR A 268 -13.21 35.46 -5.54
N GLN A 269 -13.47 36.60 -6.17
CA GLN A 269 -14.14 37.75 -5.57
C GLN A 269 -15.52 37.36 -5.03
N ASP A 270 -16.29 36.60 -5.81
CA ASP A 270 -17.62 36.14 -5.42
C ASP A 270 -17.61 35.14 -4.24
N LEU A 271 -16.62 34.24 -4.20
CA LEU A 271 -16.72 33.02 -3.37
C LEU A 271 -15.71 32.94 -2.22
N CYS A 272 -14.48 33.35 -2.47
CA CYS A 272 -13.33 33.06 -1.59
C CYS A 272 -12.79 34.30 -0.88
N GLN A 273 -13.05 35.49 -1.43
CA GLN A 273 -12.58 36.76 -0.91
C GLN A 273 -13.24 37.08 0.44
N LYS A 274 -12.43 37.55 1.40
CA LYS A 274 -12.87 38.00 2.72
C LYS A 274 -12.71 39.52 2.89
N ASP A 275 -11.64 40.08 2.32
CA ASP A 275 -11.23 41.50 2.38
C ASP A 275 -10.93 42.01 0.95
N SER A 276 -10.36 43.21 0.75
CA SER A 276 -10.04 43.79 -0.57
C SER A 276 -8.85 43.14 -1.30
N GLU A 277 -8.70 41.82 -1.20
CA GLU A 277 -7.54 41.06 -1.65
C GLU A 277 -7.76 40.44 -3.03
N ASN A 278 -6.72 40.43 -3.86
CA ASN A 278 -6.73 39.77 -5.17
C ASN A 278 -6.53 38.25 -5.04
N LEU A 279 -6.91 37.49 -6.06
CA LEU A 279 -6.66 36.05 -6.14
C LEU A 279 -5.15 35.76 -5.94
N PRO A 280 -4.77 34.93 -4.95
CA PRO A 280 -3.38 34.79 -4.57
C PRO A 280 -2.54 34.12 -5.65
N LEU A 281 -1.34 34.69 -5.87
CA LEU A 281 -0.31 34.14 -6.76
C LEU A 281 0.76 33.37 -5.97
N GLY A 282 0.44 32.87 -4.78
CA GLY A 282 1.33 32.06 -3.96
C GLY A 282 1.55 30.64 -4.50
N VAL A 283 2.00 29.71 -3.66
CA VAL A 283 2.15 28.30 -4.07
C VAL A 283 0.76 27.67 -4.23
N PRO A 284 0.41 27.09 -5.40
CA PRO A 284 -0.94 26.57 -5.63
C PRO A 284 -1.34 25.47 -4.64
N GLN A 285 -2.44 25.68 -3.90
CA GLN A 285 -2.98 24.70 -2.93
C GLN A 285 -3.65 23.53 -3.67
N GLY A 286 -2.84 22.54 -4.04
CA GLY A 286 -3.22 21.42 -4.90
C GLY A 286 -2.03 20.82 -5.64
N LEU A 287 -0.91 21.56 -5.70
CA LEU A 287 0.37 21.11 -6.20
C LEU A 287 0.98 20.07 -5.25
N VAL A 288 1.35 18.90 -5.78
CA VAL A 288 1.95 17.79 -5.00
C VAL A 288 3.24 18.22 -4.33
N ALA A 289 4.09 18.99 -5.03
CA ALA A 289 5.33 19.56 -4.50
C ALA A 289 5.11 20.79 -3.59
N GLY A 290 3.87 21.26 -3.41
CA GLY A 290 3.59 22.52 -2.73
C GLY A 290 4.07 22.55 -1.28
N GLY A 291 3.86 21.46 -0.53
CA GLY A 291 4.33 21.36 0.86
C GLY A 291 5.86 21.41 0.99
N PHE A 292 6.58 20.79 0.06
CA PHE A 292 8.03 20.87 -0.05
C PHE A 292 8.49 22.30 -0.37
N LEU A 293 7.90 22.94 -1.38
CA LEU A 293 8.23 24.32 -1.76
C LEU A 293 7.99 25.32 -0.62
N ALA A 294 6.91 25.12 0.14
CA ALA A 294 6.63 25.93 1.33
C ALA A 294 7.69 25.73 2.42
N ASN A 295 8.21 24.52 2.61
CA ASN A 295 9.32 24.28 3.52
C ASN A 295 10.63 24.94 3.03
N VAL A 296 10.93 24.90 1.73
CA VAL A 296 12.09 25.61 1.15
C VAL A 296 12.03 27.10 1.46
N TYR A 297 10.84 27.70 1.40
CA TYR A 297 10.65 29.13 1.67
C TYR A 297 11.09 29.53 3.09
N LEU A 298 10.80 28.67 4.08
CA LEU A 298 11.08 28.90 5.50
C LEU A 298 12.44 28.38 5.99
N LEU A 299 13.30 27.81 5.13
CA LEU A 299 14.58 27.22 5.56
C LEU A 299 15.48 28.19 6.36
N ASP A 300 15.71 29.39 5.83
CA ASP A 300 16.55 30.39 6.51
C ASP A 300 15.89 30.93 7.79
N PHE A 301 14.56 30.99 7.81
CA PHE A 301 13.78 31.38 8.99
C PHE A 301 13.92 30.32 10.10
N ASP A 302 13.82 29.04 9.74
CA ASP A 302 14.03 27.92 10.66
C ASP A 302 15.46 27.90 11.23
N LYS A 303 16.47 28.15 10.38
CA LYS A 303 17.86 28.31 10.82
C LYS A 303 18.01 29.47 11.81
N ALA A 304 17.41 30.62 11.52
CA ALA A 304 17.47 31.79 12.39
C ALA A 304 16.83 31.50 13.76
N LEU A 305 15.64 30.90 13.80
CA LEU A 305 14.96 30.58 15.06
C LEU A 305 15.62 29.45 15.84
N HIS A 306 16.21 28.47 15.16
CA HIS A 306 17.03 27.46 15.81
C HIS A 306 18.21 28.09 16.59
N ASN A 307 18.91 29.06 15.99
CA ASN A 307 20.05 29.73 16.63
C ASN A 307 19.67 30.58 17.86
N VAL A 308 18.38 30.87 18.05
CA VAL A 308 17.86 31.63 19.20
C VAL A 308 17.59 30.71 20.39
N ILE A 309 17.50 29.38 20.19
CA ILE A 309 17.32 28.41 21.28
C ILE A 309 18.47 28.55 22.29
N GLY A 310 18.13 28.72 23.57
CA GLY A 310 19.06 28.97 24.66
C GLY A 310 19.33 30.46 24.94
N ASN A 311 19.01 31.35 23.99
CA ASN A 311 19.29 32.78 24.08
C ASN A 311 18.09 33.60 24.60
N LEU A 312 18.33 34.87 24.94
CA LEU A 312 17.30 35.84 25.32
C LEU A 312 16.76 36.58 24.10
N VAL A 313 15.44 36.61 23.95
CA VAL A 313 14.71 37.45 23.00
C VAL A 313 14.22 38.71 23.73
N GLN A 314 14.33 39.86 23.06
CA GLN A 314 14.02 41.19 23.62
C GLN A 314 14.74 41.47 24.95
N SER A 315 15.88 40.83 25.19
CA SER A 315 16.67 40.88 26.43
C SER A 315 15.95 40.42 27.72
N LYS A 316 14.76 39.79 27.62
CA LYS A 316 13.89 39.45 28.77
C LYS A 316 13.35 38.02 28.77
N HIS A 317 13.26 37.37 27.61
CA HIS A 317 12.58 36.09 27.46
C HIS A 317 13.56 35.02 26.97
N ARG A 318 13.85 34.01 27.80
CA ARG A 318 14.76 32.93 27.40
C ARG A 318 14.02 31.89 26.58
N VAL A 319 14.48 31.65 25.36
CA VAL A 319 13.91 30.62 24.48
C VAL A 319 14.48 29.27 24.86
N VAL A 320 13.61 28.32 25.19
CA VAL A 320 13.98 26.94 25.55
C VAL A 320 13.87 26.01 24.36
N ASP A 321 12.84 26.18 23.54
CA ASP A 321 12.59 25.33 22.38
C ASP A 321 11.75 26.07 21.33
N TYR A 322 11.93 25.67 20.08
CA TYR A 322 11.16 26.09 18.91
C TYR A 322 10.92 24.87 18.02
N CYS A 323 9.69 24.71 17.56
CA CYS A 323 9.35 23.76 16.50
C CYS A 323 8.12 24.23 15.72
N ARG A 324 7.98 23.79 14.46
CA ARG A 324 6.82 24.10 13.63
C ARG A 324 6.26 22.88 12.90
N TYR A 325 4.99 22.97 12.55
CA TYR A 325 4.28 22.06 11.65
C TYR A 325 3.58 22.89 10.58
N VAL A 326 4.24 23.06 9.42
CA VAL A 326 3.77 23.95 8.35
C VAL A 326 3.69 25.40 8.85
N ASP A 327 2.49 25.92 9.09
CA ASP A 327 2.14 27.27 9.56
C ASP A 327 1.93 27.35 11.09
N ASP A 328 1.71 26.22 11.78
CA ASP A 328 1.58 26.13 13.23
C ASP A 328 2.97 26.12 13.88
N VAL A 329 3.31 27.17 14.61
CA VAL A 329 4.59 27.33 15.29
C VAL A 329 4.40 27.23 16.79
N ARG A 330 5.26 26.47 17.48
CA ARG A 330 5.27 26.34 18.94
C ARG A 330 6.61 26.69 19.54
N MET A 331 6.56 27.36 20.69
CA MET A 331 7.74 27.71 21.47
C MET A 331 7.56 27.43 22.96
N VAL A 332 8.68 27.16 23.62
CA VAL A 332 8.77 27.12 25.08
C VAL A 332 9.64 28.29 25.53
N ILE A 333 9.08 29.14 26.39
CA ILE A 333 9.72 30.38 26.84
C ILE A 333 9.80 30.39 28.37
N VAL A 334 10.89 30.91 28.91
CA VAL A 334 11.02 31.22 30.34
C VAL A 334 11.15 32.72 30.53
N SER A 335 10.29 33.30 31.37
CA SER A 335 10.34 34.73 31.68
C SER A 335 9.77 35.04 33.06
N LYS A 336 10.14 36.20 33.60
CA LYS A 336 9.58 36.79 34.83
C LYS A 336 8.36 37.68 34.56
N GLU A 337 8.13 38.02 33.29
CA GLU A 337 7.11 38.97 32.85
C GLU A 337 5.68 38.39 32.87
N SER A 338 4.70 39.28 32.67
CA SER A 338 3.28 38.91 32.55
C SER A 338 2.99 38.19 31.22
N LYS A 339 1.87 37.42 31.17
CA LYS A 339 1.41 36.72 29.95
C LYS A 339 1.24 37.68 28.76
N GLN A 340 0.68 38.87 29.00
CA GLN A 340 0.45 39.86 27.94
C GLN A 340 1.76 40.44 27.41
N THR A 341 2.68 40.81 28.30
CA THR A 341 4.00 41.34 27.92
C THR A 341 4.78 40.33 27.09
N VAL A 342 4.78 39.05 27.49
CA VAL A 342 5.40 37.96 26.72
C VAL A 342 4.74 37.83 25.35
N GLN A 343 3.42 37.94 25.25
CA GLN A 343 2.72 37.87 23.97
C GLN A 343 3.13 39.01 23.03
N ASP A 344 3.07 40.25 23.50
CA ASP A 344 3.35 41.44 22.68
C ASP A 344 4.81 41.46 22.21
N ASP A 345 5.76 41.19 23.12
CA ASP A 345 7.20 41.17 22.82
C ASP A 345 7.56 40.07 21.80
N LEU A 346 6.91 38.90 21.89
CA LEU A 346 7.14 37.80 20.96
C LEU A 346 6.45 38.01 19.61
N VAL A 347 5.21 38.52 19.57
CA VAL A 347 4.52 38.84 18.30
C VAL A 347 5.33 39.88 17.53
N SER A 348 5.80 40.94 18.20
CA SER A 348 6.67 41.95 17.60
C SER A 348 7.96 41.33 17.05
N TYR A 349 8.62 40.46 17.83
CA TYR A 349 9.82 39.76 17.39
C TYR A 349 9.58 38.87 16.16
N PHE A 350 8.51 38.07 16.16
CA PHE A 350 8.19 37.18 15.04
C PHE A 350 7.83 37.91 13.77
N ASN A 351 6.98 38.95 13.85
CA ASN A 351 6.63 39.74 12.68
C ASN A 351 7.88 40.40 12.06
N LYS A 352 8.84 40.86 12.87
CA LYS A 352 10.14 41.35 12.37
C LYS A 352 10.97 40.28 11.65
N GLN A 353 10.90 39.02 12.09
CA GLN A 353 11.59 37.91 11.42
C GLN A 353 10.86 37.45 10.14
N LEU A 354 9.54 37.64 10.06
CA LEU A 354 8.71 37.26 8.91
C LEU A 354 8.62 38.36 7.83
N GLU A 355 8.85 39.62 8.20
CA GLU A 355 8.83 40.78 7.30
C GLU A 355 9.72 40.62 6.05
N PRO A 356 10.97 40.11 6.12
CA PRO A 356 11.79 39.87 4.92
C PRO A 356 11.16 38.86 3.95
N LEU A 357 10.32 37.96 4.45
CA LEU A 357 9.57 36.99 3.67
C LEU A 357 8.21 37.54 3.20
N GLY A 358 7.79 38.73 3.63
CA GLY A 358 6.44 39.24 3.32
C GLY A 358 5.33 38.40 3.96
N LEU A 359 5.62 37.76 5.10
CA LEU A 359 4.68 36.97 5.89
C LEU A 359 4.33 37.72 7.18
N GLU A 360 3.18 37.39 7.76
CA GLU A 360 2.71 37.96 9.02
C GLU A 360 2.03 36.89 9.89
N LEU A 361 2.01 37.13 11.21
CA LEU A 361 1.28 36.29 12.15
C LEU A 361 -0.22 36.60 12.13
N ASN A 362 -1.02 35.58 12.44
CA ASN A 362 -2.43 35.77 12.74
C ASN A 362 -2.61 36.13 14.23
N ASP A 363 -2.89 37.41 14.49
CA ASP A 363 -3.06 37.92 15.86
C ASP A 363 -4.18 37.22 16.64
N THR A 364 -5.29 36.87 15.97
CA THR A 364 -6.45 36.23 16.62
C THR A 364 -6.23 34.78 17.03
N LYS A 365 -5.26 34.10 16.39
CA LYS A 365 -4.95 32.68 16.65
C LYS A 365 -3.71 32.49 17.52
N THR A 366 -3.01 33.57 17.87
CA THR A 366 -1.84 33.50 18.74
C THR A 366 -2.25 33.25 20.19
N SER A 367 -1.63 32.28 20.86
CA SER A 367 -1.94 31.94 22.25
C SER A 367 -0.68 31.74 23.09
N VAL A 368 -0.62 32.40 24.25
CA VAL A 368 0.44 32.24 25.27
C VAL A 368 -0.18 31.64 26.52
N ASP A 369 0.25 30.47 26.98
CA ASP A 369 -0.30 29.86 28.20
C ASP A 369 0.79 29.42 29.18
N PHE A 370 0.48 29.49 30.48
CA PHE A 370 1.37 28.96 31.51
C PHE A 370 1.48 27.44 31.36
N PHE A 371 2.70 26.92 31.35
CA PHE A 371 2.88 25.48 31.41
C PHE A 371 2.43 24.96 32.78
N ARG A 372 1.40 24.11 32.76
CA ARG A 372 0.98 23.29 33.89
C ARG A 372 1.29 21.85 33.52
N ALA A 373 1.98 21.10 34.38
CA ALA A 373 2.22 19.67 34.15
C ALA A 373 0.88 18.95 34.00
N LYS A 374 0.46 18.71 32.74
CA LYS A 374 -0.86 18.17 32.41
C LYS A 374 -1.08 16.81 33.09
N ARG A 375 -2.23 16.66 33.76
CA ARG A 375 -2.89 15.35 33.93
C ARG A 375 -3.36 14.90 32.53
N SER A 376 -3.27 13.61 32.21
CA SER A 376 -3.46 13.08 30.84
C SER A 376 -4.69 13.66 30.11
N GLY A 377 -4.50 14.29 28.94
CA GLY A 377 -5.56 14.89 28.11
C GLY A 377 -6.27 13.92 27.16
N ILE A 378 -7.11 14.43 26.25
CA ILE A 378 -7.89 13.62 25.29
C ILE A 378 -6.97 12.90 24.31
N SER A 379 -5.86 13.53 23.89
CA SER A 379 -4.85 12.93 23.01
C SER A 379 -4.35 11.55 23.50
N SER A 380 -4.17 11.39 24.82
CA SER A 380 -3.75 10.12 25.43
C SER A 380 -4.83 9.03 25.30
N LYS A 381 -6.10 9.39 25.45
CA LYS A 381 -7.25 8.50 25.24
C LYS A 381 -7.34 8.09 23.76
N LEU A 382 -7.15 9.02 22.83
CA LEU A 382 -7.08 8.74 21.39
C LEU A 382 -5.93 7.76 21.08
N LYS A 383 -4.76 7.95 21.69
CA LYS A 383 -3.60 7.05 21.54
C LYS A 383 -3.89 5.65 22.05
N ARG A 384 -4.59 5.52 23.19
CA ARG A 384 -5.02 4.22 23.73
C ARG A 384 -6.00 3.51 22.79
N ILE A 385 -7.02 4.21 22.30
CA ILE A 385 -7.98 3.68 21.32
C ILE A 385 -7.24 3.25 20.04
N GLN A 386 -6.37 4.12 19.51
CA GLN A 386 -5.57 3.83 18.32
C GLN A 386 -4.69 2.58 18.50
N SER A 387 -4.04 2.44 19.66
CA SER A 387 -3.19 1.27 19.97
C SER A 387 -4.02 -0.01 20.01
N LYS A 388 -5.22 0.02 20.59
CA LYS A 388 -6.11 -1.15 20.68
C LYS A 388 -6.69 -1.53 19.31
N VAL A 389 -7.22 -0.56 18.56
CA VAL A 389 -7.80 -0.73 17.21
C VAL A 389 -6.75 -1.07 16.13
N SER A 390 -5.45 -0.95 16.44
CA SER A 390 -4.37 -1.33 15.52
C SER A 390 -4.07 -2.84 15.49
N GLY A 391 -4.39 -3.58 16.56
CA GLY A 391 -4.18 -5.03 16.65
C GLY A 391 -5.40 -5.85 16.17
N PRO A 392 -5.35 -7.19 16.33
CA PRO A 392 -6.57 -8.02 16.30
C PRO A 392 -7.53 -7.60 17.41
N ILE A 393 -8.83 -7.60 17.11
CA ILE A 393 -9.89 -7.16 18.02
C ILE A 393 -11.09 -8.12 17.93
N SER A 394 -11.65 -8.53 19.06
CA SER A 394 -12.85 -9.39 19.07
C SER A 394 -14.14 -8.60 18.84
N ASP A 395 -15.21 -9.32 18.53
CA ASP A 395 -16.54 -8.73 18.32
C ASP A 395 -17.04 -7.91 19.54
N ARG A 396 -16.75 -8.40 20.77
CA ARG A 396 -17.13 -7.72 22.01
C ARG A 396 -16.33 -6.44 22.21
N GLU A 397 -15.02 -6.51 21.99
CA GLU A 397 -14.16 -5.33 22.15
C GLU A 397 -14.49 -4.26 21.10
N ILE A 398 -14.94 -4.65 19.90
CA ILE A 398 -15.45 -3.70 18.91
C ILE A 398 -16.61 -2.88 19.50
N ASP A 399 -17.59 -3.52 20.16
CA ASP A 399 -18.73 -2.79 20.75
C ASP A 399 -18.30 -1.80 21.83
N GLU A 400 -17.34 -2.18 22.68
CA GLU A 400 -16.77 -1.30 23.70
C GLU A 400 -16.08 -0.08 23.06
N GLN A 401 -15.28 -0.30 22.00
CA GLN A 401 -14.62 0.80 21.29
C GLN A 401 -15.60 1.68 20.51
N LEU A 402 -16.66 1.12 19.92
CA LEU A 402 -17.73 1.91 19.28
C LEU A 402 -18.39 2.84 20.31
N GLY A 403 -18.70 2.35 21.51
CA GLY A 403 -19.22 3.18 22.61
C GLY A 403 -18.28 4.34 22.98
N HIS A 404 -16.98 4.07 23.10
CA HIS A 404 -15.98 5.13 23.36
C HIS A 404 -15.93 6.18 22.25
N LEU A 405 -16.01 5.76 20.99
CA LEU A 405 -15.94 6.65 19.83
C LEU A 405 -17.22 7.48 19.68
N GLU A 406 -18.38 6.89 19.97
CA GLU A 406 -19.64 7.63 20.03
C GLU A 406 -19.61 8.70 21.12
N GLY A 407 -19.04 8.39 22.29
CA GLY A 407 -18.84 9.37 23.36
C GLY A 407 -17.90 10.53 22.97
N LEU A 408 -16.93 10.30 22.08
CA LEU A 408 -16.09 11.39 21.54
C LEU A 408 -16.87 12.32 20.60
N ILE A 409 -17.83 11.80 19.82
CA ILE A 409 -18.70 12.63 18.98
C ILE A 409 -19.58 13.51 19.86
N SER A 410 -20.20 12.93 20.90
CA SER A 410 -21.00 13.71 21.86
C SER A 410 -20.17 14.76 22.58
N LEU A 411 -18.93 14.42 23.00
CA LEU A 411 -18.01 15.39 23.59
C LEU A 411 -17.71 16.55 22.65
N ALA A 412 -17.51 16.29 21.35
CA ALA A 412 -17.26 17.33 20.36
C ALA A 412 -18.49 18.25 20.16
N ASP A 413 -19.71 17.72 20.24
CA ASP A 413 -20.93 18.53 20.25
C ASP A 413 -21.00 19.42 21.51
N HIS A 414 -20.66 18.88 22.70
CA HIS A 414 -20.59 19.67 23.94
C HIS A 414 -19.51 20.76 23.91
N MET A 415 -18.37 20.51 23.24
CA MET A 415 -17.32 21.52 23.04
C MET A 415 -17.80 22.72 22.21
N LYS A 416 -18.78 22.52 21.32
CA LYS A 416 -19.36 23.59 20.50
C LYS A 416 -20.37 24.44 21.27
N SER A 417 -21.13 23.84 22.19
CA SER A 417 -22.17 24.54 22.96
C SER A 417 -21.63 25.46 24.07
N HIS A 418 -20.40 25.22 24.55
CA HIS A 418 -19.75 26.04 25.57
C HIS A 418 -18.57 26.84 24.98
N GLN A 419 -18.86 27.90 24.23
CA GLN A 419 -17.86 28.93 23.95
C GLN A 419 -17.75 29.89 25.15
N LYS A 420 -16.50 30.13 25.57
CA LYS A 420 -16.04 30.88 26.75
C LYS A 420 -16.97 32.03 27.16
N SER A 421 -17.79 31.79 28.19
CA SER A 421 -18.17 32.85 29.11
C SER A 421 -16.90 33.29 29.86
N ASN A 422 -16.71 34.61 30.01
CA ASN A 422 -15.67 35.21 30.83
C ASN A 422 -15.98 34.91 32.31
N ASP A 423 -15.83 33.66 32.73
CA ASP A 423 -16.28 33.26 34.04
C ASP A 423 -15.16 33.37 35.07
N SER A 424 -15.33 34.35 35.95
CA SER A 424 -14.60 34.50 37.21
C SER A 424 -14.98 33.45 38.27
N ASN A 425 -15.86 32.50 37.94
CA ASN A 425 -16.40 31.52 38.87
C ASN A 425 -15.40 30.36 39.11
N PRO A 426 -15.00 30.07 40.36
CA PRO A 426 -14.15 28.92 40.67
C PRO A 426 -14.69 27.57 40.19
N LEU A 427 -16.03 27.39 40.11
CA LEU A 427 -16.65 26.18 39.58
C LEU A 427 -16.57 26.09 38.05
N SER A 428 -16.60 27.21 37.32
CA SER A 428 -16.37 27.21 35.86
C SER A 428 -14.89 26.92 35.54
N LEU A 429 -13.96 27.25 36.44
CA LEU A 429 -12.55 26.85 36.35
C LEU A 429 -12.36 25.34 36.63
N VAL A 430 -13.24 24.72 37.42
CA VAL A 430 -13.30 23.26 37.63
C VAL A 430 -13.95 22.56 36.45
N GLU A 431 -15.01 23.15 35.89
CA GLU A 431 -15.67 22.69 34.66
C GLU A 431 -14.78 22.89 33.43
N GLY A 432 -13.96 23.95 33.43
CA GLY A 432 -13.08 24.38 32.35
C GLY A 432 -12.18 23.23 31.90
N GLN A 433 -12.63 22.54 30.85
CA GLN A 433 -11.92 21.39 30.34
C GLN A 433 -10.75 21.87 29.48
N ASN A 434 -9.53 21.54 29.90
CA ASN A 434 -8.33 21.72 29.07
C ASN A 434 -8.35 20.70 27.92
N HIS A 435 -9.08 20.98 26.85
CA HIS A 435 -9.06 20.16 25.65
C HIS A 435 -7.81 20.46 24.83
N ASP A 436 -7.01 19.43 24.58
CA ASP A 436 -5.78 19.50 23.79
C ASP A 436 -5.99 19.20 22.29
N VAL A 437 -7.24 18.92 21.88
CA VAL A 437 -7.61 18.55 20.51
C VAL A 437 -8.89 19.30 20.11
N ARG A 438 -8.95 19.81 18.87
CA ARG A 438 -10.13 20.50 18.33
C ARG A 438 -11.31 19.53 18.11
N GLY A 439 -12.55 20.01 18.29
CA GLY A 439 -13.77 19.18 18.19
C GLY A 439 -13.96 18.53 16.81
N ASP A 440 -13.69 19.24 15.72
CA ASP A 440 -13.74 18.70 14.35
C ASP A 440 -12.74 17.56 14.13
N THR A 441 -11.55 17.68 14.72
CA THR A 441 -10.50 16.65 14.69
C THR A 441 -10.95 15.39 15.44
N LEU A 442 -11.66 15.54 16.57
CA LEU A 442 -12.25 14.42 17.29
C LEU A 442 -13.30 13.68 16.46
N VAL A 443 -14.20 14.42 15.80
CA VAL A 443 -15.26 13.84 14.97
C VAL A 443 -14.66 13.11 13.76
N ARG A 444 -13.66 13.69 13.08
CA ARG A 444 -12.94 13.02 11.98
C ARG A 444 -12.22 11.75 12.45
N PHE A 445 -11.55 11.81 13.60
CA PHE A 445 -10.93 10.63 14.20
C PHE A 445 -11.98 9.55 14.49
N ALA A 446 -13.08 9.92 15.16
CA ALA A 446 -14.14 9.00 15.54
C ALA A 446 -14.78 8.33 14.31
N ALA A 447 -15.17 9.12 13.31
CA ALA A 447 -15.74 8.60 12.06
C ALA A 447 -14.77 7.65 11.33
N ASN A 448 -13.48 7.97 11.32
CA ASN A 448 -12.48 7.09 10.71
C ASN A 448 -12.35 5.75 11.42
N LYS A 449 -12.42 5.73 12.76
CA LYS A 449 -12.34 4.51 13.56
C LYS A 449 -13.64 3.72 13.56
N ILE A 450 -14.79 4.37 13.72
CA ILE A 450 -16.12 3.74 13.63
C ILE A 450 -16.21 3.00 12.31
N HIS A 451 -15.96 3.68 11.19
CA HIS A 451 -16.02 3.06 9.87
C HIS A 451 -15.11 1.83 9.74
N LYS A 452 -13.86 1.90 10.23
CA LYS A 452 -12.93 0.75 10.23
C LYS A 452 -13.49 -0.43 11.05
N LEU A 453 -13.98 -0.15 12.26
CA LEU A 453 -14.50 -1.14 13.19
C LEU A 453 -15.78 -1.79 12.68
N LEU A 454 -16.71 -1.02 12.10
CA LEU A 454 -17.93 -1.55 11.51
C LEU A 454 -17.63 -2.47 10.32
N LYS A 455 -16.68 -2.08 9.46
CA LYS A 455 -16.23 -2.94 8.35
C LYS A 455 -15.66 -4.26 8.84
N GLU A 456 -14.86 -4.23 9.90
CA GLU A 456 -14.32 -5.44 10.52
C GLU A 456 -15.42 -6.29 11.17
N LYS A 457 -16.31 -5.67 11.94
CA LYS A 457 -17.44 -6.36 12.55
C LYS A 457 -18.37 -6.98 11.52
N ARG A 458 -18.54 -6.38 10.33
CA ARG A 458 -19.34 -6.98 9.26
C ARG A 458 -18.87 -8.39 8.88
N SER A 459 -17.56 -8.62 8.88
CA SER A 459 -16.98 -9.94 8.56
C SER A 459 -17.28 -11.02 9.61
N PHE A 460 -17.78 -10.63 10.78
CA PHE A 460 -18.14 -11.54 11.87
C PHE A 460 -19.59 -12.02 11.81
N TYR A 461 -20.42 -11.51 10.91
CA TYR A 461 -21.83 -11.85 10.82
C TYR A 461 -22.19 -12.31 9.41
N ALA A 462 -22.94 -13.42 9.33
CA ALA A 462 -23.60 -13.84 8.11
C ALA A 462 -25.03 -13.28 8.11
N GLN A 463 -25.53 -12.89 6.94
CA GLN A 463 -26.94 -12.54 6.79
C GLN A 463 -27.78 -13.81 6.86
N ASN A 464 -28.86 -13.76 7.63
CA ASN A 464 -29.92 -14.74 7.50
C ASN A 464 -30.66 -14.49 6.19
N ILE A 465 -31.19 -15.54 5.59
CA ILE A 465 -32.01 -15.47 4.39
C ILE A 465 -33.40 -16.01 4.71
N ASP A 466 -34.42 -15.44 4.09
CA ASP A 466 -35.79 -15.93 4.18
C ASP A 466 -36.04 -17.13 3.25
N THR A 467 -37.30 -17.57 3.14
CA THR A 467 -37.72 -18.67 2.26
C THR A 467 -37.50 -18.37 0.77
N ASN A 468 -37.33 -17.09 0.40
CA ASN A 468 -37.12 -16.61 -0.97
C ASN A 468 -35.64 -16.26 -1.24
N ASN A 469 -34.72 -16.66 -0.36
CA ASN A 469 -33.29 -16.32 -0.41
C ASN A 469 -32.97 -14.81 -0.31
N ILE A 470 -33.88 -14.01 0.25
CA ILE A 470 -33.67 -12.58 0.47
C ILE A 470 -33.00 -12.39 1.85
N PRO A 471 -31.91 -11.62 1.94
CA PRO A 471 -31.27 -11.29 3.21
C PRO A 471 -32.22 -10.58 4.19
N ILE A 472 -32.30 -11.08 5.42
CA ILE A 472 -33.05 -10.48 6.53
C ILE A 472 -32.11 -9.62 7.37
N ALA A 473 -32.52 -8.37 7.64
CA ALA A 473 -31.78 -7.45 8.49
C ALA A 473 -31.71 -7.93 9.94
N GLY A 474 -30.49 -7.99 10.48
CA GLY A 474 -30.24 -8.28 11.89
C GLY A 474 -30.08 -7.02 12.73
N SER A 475 -30.00 -7.18 14.06
CA SER A 475 -29.76 -6.06 15.00
C SER A 475 -28.51 -5.24 14.67
N TRP A 476 -27.46 -5.90 14.19
CA TRP A 476 -26.23 -5.24 13.74
C TRP A 476 -26.43 -4.37 12.49
N ASP A 477 -27.27 -4.79 11.54
CA ASP A 477 -27.56 -4.02 10.33
C ASP A 477 -28.18 -2.66 10.71
N PHE A 478 -29.09 -2.67 11.69
CA PHE A 478 -29.68 -1.45 12.27
C PHE A 478 -28.67 -0.61 13.07
N LEU A 479 -27.70 -1.23 13.76
CA LEU A 479 -26.61 -0.48 14.41
C LEU A 479 -25.75 0.26 13.38
N GLN A 480 -25.41 -0.41 12.28
CA GLN A 480 -24.67 0.20 11.18
C GLN A 480 -25.44 1.35 10.54
N GLU A 481 -26.75 1.19 10.30
CA GLU A 481 -27.63 2.28 9.85
C GLU A 481 -27.69 3.44 10.85
N ARG A 482 -27.88 3.17 12.15
CA ARG A 482 -27.92 4.20 13.19
C ARG A 482 -26.65 5.04 13.19
N LEU A 483 -25.50 4.39 13.09
CA LEU A 483 -24.20 5.07 13.03
C LEU A 483 -24.02 5.84 11.72
N ALA A 484 -24.48 5.31 10.59
CA ALA A 484 -24.52 6.03 9.32
C ALA A 484 -25.32 7.34 9.45
N ARG A 485 -26.56 7.25 9.96
CA ARG A 485 -27.43 8.42 10.22
C ARG A 485 -26.79 9.41 11.18
N LYS A 486 -26.09 8.94 12.23
CA LYS A 486 -25.35 9.80 13.17
C LYS A 486 -24.23 10.57 12.47
N LEU A 487 -23.47 9.94 11.58
CA LEU A 487 -22.42 10.62 10.80
C LEU A 487 -23.04 11.66 9.83
N ILE A 488 -24.14 11.32 9.16
CA ILE A 488 -24.87 12.27 8.31
C ILE A 488 -25.40 13.44 9.14
N GLY A 489 -26.00 13.20 10.32
CA GLY A 489 -26.45 14.27 11.21
C GLY A 489 -25.33 15.13 11.79
N CYS A 490 -24.09 14.62 11.88
CA CYS A 490 -22.93 15.44 12.21
C CYS A 490 -22.48 16.28 11.01
N TRP A 491 -22.60 15.74 9.79
CA TRP A 491 -22.30 16.46 8.55
C TRP A 491 -23.31 17.58 8.28
N THR A 492 -24.59 17.40 8.57
CA THR A 492 -25.59 18.47 8.37
C THR A 492 -25.32 19.71 9.23
N LYS A 493 -24.62 19.56 10.35
CA LYS A 493 -24.19 20.69 11.20
C LYS A 493 -22.97 21.44 10.66
N ASP A 494 -22.18 20.80 9.79
CA ASP A 494 -20.96 21.38 9.18
C ASP A 494 -20.65 20.66 7.85
N PRO A 495 -21.17 21.17 6.71
CA PRO A 495 -21.01 20.56 5.40
C PRO A 495 -19.56 20.43 4.92
N SER A 496 -18.63 21.19 5.53
CA SER A 496 -17.20 21.08 5.21
C SER A 496 -16.59 19.74 5.60
N LEU A 497 -17.24 19.00 6.50
CA LEU A 497 -16.82 17.67 6.92
C LEU A 497 -17.26 16.57 5.95
N SER A 498 -16.92 16.69 4.66
CA SER A 498 -17.31 15.75 3.60
C SER A 498 -16.90 14.28 3.86
N VAL A 499 -15.89 14.06 4.71
CA VAL A 499 -15.50 12.72 5.19
C VAL A 499 -16.65 12.01 5.90
N LEU A 500 -17.48 12.75 6.65
CA LEU A 500 -18.65 12.21 7.34
C LEU A 500 -19.76 11.84 6.37
N LEU A 501 -20.05 12.70 5.39
CA LEU A 501 -20.99 12.42 4.31
C LEU A 501 -20.64 11.11 3.60
N LYS A 502 -19.40 11.02 3.09
CA LYS A 502 -18.90 9.82 2.40
C LYS A 502 -19.04 8.55 3.23
N LYS A 503 -18.62 8.61 4.49
CA LYS A 503 -18.65 7.44 5.39
C LYS A 503 -20.06 7.08 5.82
N GLY A 504 -20.95 8.05 6.01
CA GLY A 504 -22.36 7.81 6.29
C GLY A 504 -23.03 7.07 5.14
N VAL A 505 -22.94 7.60 3.91
CA VAL A 505 -23.52 6.98 2.71
C VAL A 505 -22.90 5.60 2.42
N GLU A 506 -21.60 5.42 2.66
CA GLU A 506 -20.96 4.12 2.47
C GLU A 506 -21.40 3.06 3.51
N LEU A 507 -21.66 3.47 4.75
CA LEU A 507 -22.11 2.55 5.80
C LEU A 507 -23.55 2.08 5.56
N PHE A 508 -24.42 2.93 5.01
CA PHE A 508 -25.79 2.58 4.64
C PHE A 508 -26.14 3.20 3.28
N PRO A 509 -25.77 2.54 2.17
CA PRO A 509 -26.00 3.05 0.83
C PRO A 509 -27.46 2.80 0.44
N ASP A 510 -28.35 3.71 0.84
CA ASP A 510 -29.79 3.57 0.70
C ASP A 510 -30.42 4.86 0.18
N ILE A 511 -31.44 4.72 -0.68
CA ILE A 511 -32.15 5.84 -1.27
C ILE A 511 -32.83 6.74 -0.22
N CYS A 512 -33.29 6.19 0.90
CA CYS A 512 -33.92 6.94 1.99
C CYS A 512 -32.97 7.88 2.73
N ILE A 513 -31.64 7.65 2.66
CA ILE A 513 -30.65 8.62 3.17
C ILE A 513 -30.21 9.57 2.06
N VAL A 514 -29.95 9.05 0.86
CA VAL A 514 -29.38 9.86 -0.23
C VAL A 514 -30.40 10.82 -0.82
N ARG A 515 -31.68 10.45 -0.90
CA ARG A 515 -32.73 11.33 -1.44
C ARG A 515 -32.89 12.61 -0.61
N PRO A 516 -33.09 12.59 0.72
CA PRO A 516 -33.14 13.82 1.51
C PRO A 516 -31.88 14.68 1.38
N ILE A 517 -30.70 14.06 1.32
CA ILE A 517 -29.44 14.79 1.12
C ILE A 517 -29.49 15.55 -0.21
N ILE A 518 -29.86 14.87 -1.29
CA ILE A 518 -29.89 15.46 -2.64
C ILE A 518 -30.99 16.50 -2.79
N GLU A 519 -32.17 16.28 -2.21
CA GLU A 519 -33.24 17.28 -2.18
C GLU A 519 -32.77 18.57 -1.50
N GLN A 520 -32.15 18.48 -0.32
CA GLN A 520 -31.58 19.64 0.35
C GLN A 520 -30.46 20.30 -0.46
N LEU A 521 -29.60 19.50 -1.13
CA LEU A 521 -28.55 20.05 -1.98
C LEU A 521 -29.12 20.76 -3.23
N LYS A 522 -30.22 20.27 -3.79
CA LYS A 522 -30.95 20.94 -4.90
C LYS A 522 -31.58 22.25 -4.41
N ASP A 523 -32.22 22.24 -3.24
CA ASP A 523 -32.77 23.45 -2.63
C ASP A 523 -31.67 24.50 -2.42
N VAL A 524 -30.52 24.09 -1.86
CA VAL A 524 -29.35 24.97 -1.68
C VAL A 524 -28.78 25.47 -3.01
N HIS A 525 -28.71 24.61 -4.04
CA HIS A 525 -28.20 24.95 -5.37
C HIS A 525 -29.10 25.95 -6.13
N SER A 526 -30.39 25.98 -5.81
CA SER A 526 -31.36 26.93 -6.38
C SER A 526 -31.40 28.30 -5.70
N ARG A 527 -30.57 28.54 -4.67
CA ARG A 527 -30.48 29.84 -3.96
C ARG A 527 -29.64 30.84 -4.75
N ASP A 528 -29.88 32.13 -4.49
CA ASP A 528 -29.10 33.23 -5.08
C ASP A 528 -27.68 33.35 -4.50
N ASP A 529 -27.42 32.77 -3.32
CA ASP A 529 -26.10 32.80 -2.67
C ASP A 529 -25.11 31.85 -3.36
N LYS A 530 -24.25 32.40 -4.22
CA LYS A 530 -23.22 31.67 -4.96
C LYS A 530 -22.31 30.81 -4.05
N LYS A 531 -22.03 31.21 -2.80
CA LYS A 531 -21.18 30.44 -1.88
C LYS A 531 -21.89 29.15 -1.45
N GLN A 532 -23.18 29.26 -1.14
CA GLN A 532 -24.00 28.10 -0.77
C GLN A 532 -24.15 27.12 -1.94
N VAL A 533 -24.38 27.65 -3.15
CA VAL A 533 -24.43 26.84 -4.39
C VAL A 533 -23.15 26.00 -4.55
N HIS A 534 -21.97 26.60 -4.40
CA HIS A 534 -20.69 25.89 -4.53
C HIS A 534 -20.42 24.90 -3.39
N VAL A 535 -20.95 25.14 -2.17
CA VAL A 535 -20.93 24.13 -1.10
C VAL A 535 -21.73 22.90 -1.52
N ALA A 536 -22.90 23.09 -2.13
CA ALA A 536 -23.72 22.00 -2.61
C ALA A 536 -23.02 21.21 -3.74
N GLU A 537 -22.47 21.92 -4.73
CA GLU A 537 -21.70 21.32 -5.82
C GLU A 537 -20.50 20.50 -5.33
N TYR A 538 -19.76 21.00 -4.34
CA TYR A 538 -18.64 20.27 -3.74
C TYR A 538 -19.09 18.95 -3.10
N CYS A 539 -20.25 18.95 -2.44
CA CYS A 539 -20.83 17.75 -1.85
C CYS A 539 -21.28 16.75 -2.93
N LEU A 540 -21.89 17.24 -4.03
CA LEU A 540 -22.28 16.42 -5.17
C LEU A 540 -21.07 15.76 -5.84
N CYS A 541 -19.97 16.50 -6.04
CA CYS A 541 -18.71 15.95 -6.55
C CYS A 541 -18.24 14.75 -5.71
N GLU A 542 -18.22 14.91 -4.38
CA GLU A 542 -17.79 13.86 -3.46
C GLU A 542 -18.75 12.66 -3.44
N LEU A 543 -20.06 12.88 -3.61
CA LEU A 543 -21.05 11.80 -3.72
C LEU A 543 -20.85 10.95 -4.98
N PHE A 544 -20.76 11.59 -6.16
CA PHE A 544 -20.51 10.88 -7.42
C PHE A 544 -19.20 10.11 -7.37
N ARG A 545 -18.11 10.79 -6.96
CA ARG A 545 -16.78 10.17 -6.89
C ARG A 545 -16.75 8.99 -5.93
N HIS A 546 -17.33 9.12 -4.74
CA HIS A 546 -17.33 8.07 -3.72
C HIS A 546 -18.23 6.89 -4.12
N ALA A 547 -19.37 7.17 -4.75
CA ALA A 547 -20.24 6.14 -5.31
C ALA A 547 -19.53 5.32 -6.40
N SER A 548 -18.82 5.98 -7.31
CA SER A 548 -18.01 5.35 -8.37
C SER A 548 -16.87 4.49 -7.83
N THR A 549 -16.06 5.06 -6.94
CA THR A 549 -14.76 4.49 -6.56
C THR A 549 -14.86 3.45 -5.43
N LEU A 550 -15.82 3.58 -4.51
CA LEU A 550 -15.88 2.77 -3.30
C LEU A 550 -17.18 1.98 -3.11
N ILE A 551 -18.35 2.52 -3.49
CA ILE A 551 -19.64 1.86 -3.23
C ILE A 551 -20.03 0.90 -4.36
N HIS A 552 -19.89 1.32 -5.63
CA HIS A 552 -20.32 0.54 -6.79
C HIS A 552 -19.70 -0.86 -6.82
N GLY A 553 -18.40 -0.93 -6.55
CA GLY A 553 -17.62 -2.16 -6.67
C GLY A 553 -17.83 -3.22 -5.60
N ARG A 554 -18.36 -2.82 -4.43
CA ARG A 554 -18.48 -3.72 -3.28
C ARG A 554 -19.62 -4.71 -3.43
N GLU A 555 -19.40 -5.90 -2.90
CA GLU A 555 -20.41 -6.96 -2.85
C GLU A 555 -21.57 -6.56 -1.94
N SER A 556 -22.80 -6.96 -2.28
CA SER A 556 -24.02 -6.60 -1.55
C SER A 556 -23.98 -7.01 -0.08
N TRP A 557 -23.38 -8.17 0.23
CA TRP A 557 -23.23 -8.64 1.60
C TRP A 557 -22.36 -7.73 2.46
N SER A 558 -21.56 -6.81 1.89
CA SER A 558 -20.76 -5.88 2.68
C SER A 558 -21.58 -4.73 3.31
N PHE A 559 -22.83 -4.58 2.89
CA PHE A 559 -23.77 -3.56 3.35
C PHE A 559 -24.91 -4.17 4.18
N PRO A 560 -25.66 -3.34 4.92
CA PRO A 560 -26.85 -3.79 5.64
C PRO A 560 -27.86 -4.44 4.70
N ALA A 561 -28.54 -5.51 5.16
CA ALA A 561 -29.44 -6.32 4.34
C ALA A 561 -30.58 -5.53 3.72
N HIS A 562 -31.09 -4.54 4.46
CA HIS A 562 -32.21 -3.69 4.08
C HIS A 562 -31.81 -2.42 3.32
N ALA A 563 -30.53 -2.26 2.96
CA ALA A 563 -30.06 -1.08 2.21
C ALA A 563 -30.39 -1.22 0.71
N ASP A 564 -31.16 -0.28 0.17
CA ASP A 564 -31.43 -0.17 -1.28
C ASP A 564 -30.29 0.53 -2.02
N ARG A 565 -29.19 -0.20 -2.19
CA ARG A 565 -28.01 0.26 -2.94
C ARG A 565 -28.33 0.50 -4.41
N SER A 566 -29.18 -0.33 -5.01
CA SER A 566 -29.50 -0.26 -6.43
C SER A 566 -30.31 1.00 -6.72
N GLY A 567 -31.37 1.25 -5.95
CA GLY A 567 -32.17 2.47 -6.07
C GLY A 567 -31.37 3.72 -5.75
N MET A 568 -30.46 3.69 -4.78
CA MET A 568 -29.53 4.79 -4.52
C MET A 568 -28.64 5.11 -5.74
N LEU A 569 -28.01 4.09 -6.34
CA LEU A 569 -27.16 4.26 -7.52
C LEU A 569 -27.96 4.75 -8.73
N GLU A 570 -29.17 4.23 -8.95
CA GLU A 570 -30.07 4.66 -10.02
C GLU A 570 -30.50 6.12 -9.83
N TYR A 571 -30.85 6.52 -8.61
CA TYR A 571 -31.18 7.91 -8.29
C TYR A 571 -30.01 8.87 -8.54
N LEU A 572 -28.78 8.45 -8.20
CA LEU A 572 -27.58 9.21 -8.58
C LEU A 572 -27.35 9.25 -10.09
N GLN A 573 -27.72 8.20 -10.85
CA GLN A 573 -27.57 8.20 -12.31
C GLN A 573 -28.53 9.21 -12.95
N LEU A 574 -29.77 9.29 -12.44
CA LEU A 574 -30.73 10.32 -12.86
C LEU A 574 -30.18 11.73 -12.59
N LEU A 575 -29.67 11.97 -11.38
CA LEU A 575 -29.04 13.25 -11.06
C LEU A 575 -27.83 13.55 -11.94
N ALA A 576 -27.00 12.54 -12.25
CA ALA A 576 -25.84 12.73 -13.11
C ALA A 576 -26.26 13.12 -14.54
N ASN A 577 -27.37 12.59 -15.05
CA ASN A 577 -27.94 13.04 -16.32
C ASN A 577 -28.44 14.49 -16.23
N ASP A 578 -29.21 14.85 -15.19
CA ASP A 578 -29.66 16.24 -14.97
C ASP A 578 -28.48 17.24 -14.97
N VAL A 579 -27.38 16.87 -14.31
CA VAL A 579 -26.16 17.68 -14.21
C VAL A 579 -25.46 17.85 -15.57
N ILE A 580 -25.48 16.82 -16.40
CA ILE A 580 -24.84 16.86 -17.73
C ILE A 580 -25.70 17.63 -18.73
N ASP A 581 -27.02 17.51 -18.65
CA ASP A 581 -27.95 18.17 -19.57
C ASP A 581 -28.01 19.70 -19.33
N ASP A 582 -27.86 20.17 -18.09
CA ASP A 582 -27.90 21.59 -17.73
C ASP A 582 -26.49 22.20 -17.59
N GLU A 583 -25.71 22.20 -18.68
CA GLU A 583 -24.31 22.62 -18.69
C GLU A 583 -24.05 24.03 -18.15
N SER A 584 -25.05 24.91 -18.24
CA SER A 584 -24.96 26.31 -17.81
C SER A 584 -25.06 26.51 -16.30
N LYS A 585 -25.66 25.56 -15.57
CA LYS A 585 -25.95 25.71 -14.13
C LYS A 585 -24.96 25.01 -13.21
N PHE A 586 -24.21 24.04 -13.72
CA PHE A 586 -23.26 23.26 -12.92
C PHE A 586 -21.81 23.55 -13.31
N SER A 587 -20.95 23.72 -12.30
CA SER A 587 -19.52 23.85 -12.55
C SER A 587 -18.92 22.62 -13.26
N LEU A 588 -17.85 22.84 -14.02
CA LEU A 588 -17.14 21.79 -14.76
C LEU A 588 -16.74 20.61 -13.86
N ASN A 589 -16.35 20.88 -12.61
CA ASN A 589 -15.93 19.84 -11.67
C ASN A 589 -17.04 18.84 -11.38
N VAL A 590 -18.28 19.31 -11.18
CA VAL A 590 -19.43 18.43 -10.92
C VAL A 590 -19.75 17.61 -12.17
N ARG A 591 -19.72 18.24 -13.35
CA ARG A 591 -19.96 17.59 -14.64
C ARG A 591 -18.97 16.46 -14.93
N GLU A 592 -17.68 16.67 -14.67
CA GLU A 592 -16.66 15.62 -14.84
C GLU A 592 -16.86 14.44 -13.87
N GLN A 593 -17.23 14.69 -12.62
CA GLN A 593 -17.52 13.59 -11.67
C GLN A 593 -18.81 12.84 -12.05
N ALA A 594 -19.83 13.53 -12.57
CA ALA A 594 -21.05 12.92 -13.08
C ALA A 594 -20.77 12.02 -14.30
N ARG A 595 -20.00 12.51 -15.28
CA ARG A 595 -19.54 11.73 -16.45
C ARG A 595 -18.78 10.49 -16.01
N PHE A 596 -17.81 10.65 -15.10
CA PHE A 596 -17.04 9.54 -14.56
C PHE A 596 -17.94 8.50 -13.88
N PHE A 597 -18.95 8.93 -13.11
CA PHE A 597 -19.93 8.03 -12.51
C PHE A 597 -20.75 7.26 -13.54
N LEU A 598 -21.24 7.92 -14.60
CA LEU A 598 -21.96 7.24 -15.68
C LEU A 598 -21.09 6.22 -16.43
N LEU A 599 -19.82 6.52 -16.70
CA LEU A 599 -18.88 5.56 -17.30
C LEU A 599 -18.71 4.31 -16.44
N VAL A 600 -18.47 4.48 -15.13
CA VAL A 600 -18.37 3.36 -14.18
C VAL A 600 -19.69 2.58 -14.09
N ARG A 601 -20.82 3.26 -14.30
CA ARG A 601 -22.14 2.63 -14.32
C ARG A 601 -22.49 1.95 -15.64
N ASN A 602 -21.66 2.08 -16.68
CA ASN A 602 -21.92 1.72 -18.08
C ASN A 602 -23.22 2.37 -18.61
N ASP A 603 -23.44 3.62 -18.23
CA ASP A 603 -24.60 4.41 -18.57
C ASP A 603 -24.23 5.65 -19.40
N SER A 604 -25.20 6.26 -20.07
CA SER A 604 -24.96 7.42 -20.93
C SER A 604 -26.25 8.20 -21.23
N PRO A 605 -26.21 9.54 -21.26
CA PRO A 605 -27.37 10.36 -21.55
C PRO A 605 -27.72 10.45 -23.06
N LEU A 606 -26.80 10.07 -23.97
CA LEU A 606 -26.93 10.07 -25.45
C LEU A 606 -28.01 11.00 -26.06
N ASP A 607 -27.74 12.30 -26.28
CA ASP A 607 -27.89 13.02 -27.57
C ASP A 607 -27.50 14.53 -27.55
N THR A 608 -26.33 14.91 -27.03
CA THR A 608 -25.81 16.29 -27.19
C THR A 608 -24.36 16.30 -27.70
N LEU A 609 -24.18 16.80 -28.92
CA LEU A 609 -22.92 16.78 -29.70
C LEU A 609 -21.96 17.92 -29.31
N ASN A 610 -21.66 18.09 -28.03
CA ASN A 610 -20.63 19.06 -27.62
C ASN A 610 -19.22 18.50 -27.84
N LYS A 611 -18.30 19.36 -28.30
CA LYS A 611 -16.90 19.00 -28.59
C LYS A 611 -16.14 18.55 -27.33
N GLU A 612 -16.51 19.08 -26.16
CA GLU A 612 -15.90 18.73 -24.86
C GLU A 612 -16.10 17.25 -24.51
N ASP A 613 -17.12 16.59 -25.07
CA ASP A 613 -17.60 15.27 -24.61
C ASP A 613 -17.17 14.12 -25.51
N LYS A 614 -16.30 14.41 -26.49
CA LYS A 614 -15.96 13.47 -27.56
C LYS A 614 -15.41 12.14 -27.06
N ASN A 615 -14.52 12.16 -26.07
CA ASN A 615 -13.91 10.94 -25.51
C ASN A 615 -14.90 10.14 -24.67
N PHE A 616 -15.68 10.81 -23.80
CA PHE A 616 -16.76 10.20 -23.04
C PHE A 616 -17.76 9.51 -23.97
N ASN A 617 -18.21 10.21 -25.02
CA ASN A 617 -19.14 9.68 -26.00
C ASN A 617 -18.57 8.50 -26.79
N PHE A 618 -17.29 8.54 -27.15
CA PHE A 618 -16.63 7.42 -27.83
C PHE A 618 -16.59 6.17 -26.94
N ILE A 619 -16.16 6.31 -25.68
CA ILE A 619 -16.14 5.21 -24.71
C ILE A 619 -17.54 4.65 -24.48
N SER A 620 -18.54 5.51 -24.27
CA SER A 620 -19.93 5.11 -24.09
C SER A 620 -20.46 4.30 -25.29
N LYS A 621 -20.14 4.72 -26.53
CA LYS A 621 -20.50 3.96 -27.75
C LYS A 621 -19.84 2.58 -27.80
N LEU A 622 -18.58 2.46 -27.36
CA LEU A 622 -17.90 1.16 -27.22
C LEU A 622 -18.58 0.29 -26.16
N LEU A 623 -18.86 0.84 -24.98
CA LEU A 623 -19.50 0.13 -23.86
C LEU A 623 -20.90 -0.39 -24.23
N LYS A 624 -21.67 0.38 -25.00
CA LYS A 624 -23.00 -0.03 -25.50
C LYS A 624 -22.92 -0.94 -26.75
N GLY A 625 -21.73 -1.16 -27.30
CA GLY A 625 -21.51 -2.11 -28.38
C GLY A 625 -21.95 -1.65 -29.76
N PHE A 626 -21.86 -0.35 -30.07
CA PHE A 626 -22.17 0.23 -31.39
C PHE A 626 -21.27 -0.36 -32.48
N ARG A 627 -21.86 -0.82 -33.60
CA ARG A 627 -21.11 -1.39 -34.73
C ARG A 627 -20.54 -0.34 -35.68
N ASN A 628 -21.17 0.83 -35.77
CA ASN A 628 -20.73 1.92 -36.63
C ASN A 628 -20.43 3.16 -35.78
N ILE A 629 -19.14 3.40 -35.55
CA ILE A 629 -18.65 4.58 -34.84
C ILE A 629 -17.93 5.49 -35.84
N ALA A 630 -18.06 6.81 -35.65
CA ALA A 630 -17.38 7.80 -36.47
C ALA A 630 -15.86 7.65 -36.33
N ASN A 631 -15.13 7.80 -37.45
CA ASN A 631 -13.67 7.75 -37.48
C ASN A 631 -13.13 9.19 -37.52
N ASP A 632 -13.35 9.88 -36.42
CA ASP A 632 -12.97 11.28 -36.20
C ASP A 632 -12.01 11.42 -35.01
N ILE A 633 -11.50 10.32 -34.47
CA ILE A 633 -10.63 10.28 -33.30
C ILE A 633 -9.16 10.07 -33.69
N SER A 634 -8.23 10.64 -32.91
CA SER A 634 -6.80 10.42 -33.12
C SER A 634 -6.41 8.96 -32.82
N LYS A 635 -5.24 8.52 -33.32
CA LYS A 635 -4.75 7.16 -33.04
C LYS A 635 -4.56 6.93 -31.55
N GLU A 636 -3.93 7.88 -30.87
CA GLU A 636 -3.64 7.80 -29.45
C GLU A 636 -4.93 7.78 -28.62
N ASP A 637 -5.89 8.66 -28.92
CA ASP A 637 -7.18 8.67 -28.24
C ASP A 637 -7.98 7.39 -28.51
N PHE A 638 -7.88 6.79 -29.71
CA PHE A 638 -8.49 5.50 -29.99
C PHE A 638 -7.91 4.40 -29.10
N GLU A 639 -6.58 4.27 -29.05
CA GLU A 639 -5.91 3.26 -28.21
C GLU A 639 -6.28 3.43 -26.72
N ILE A 640 -6.27 4.67 -26.23
CA ILE A 640 -6.64 5.02 -24.84
C ILE A 640 -8.10 4.67 -24.56
N ASN A 641 -9.03 5.11 -25.42
CA ASN A 641 -10.46 4.91 -25.19
C ASN A 641 -10.88 3.45 -25.33
N VAL A 642 -10.23 2.67 -26.19
CA VAL A 642 -10.45 1.22 -26.30
C VAL A 642 -10.02 0.50 -25.03
N LEU A 643 -8.82 0.81 -24.52
CA LEU A 643 -8.32 0.22 -23.28
C LEU A 643 -9.22 0.63 -22.09
N LEU A 644 -9.61 1.90 -21.99
CA LEU A 644 -10.55 2.38 -20.96
C LEU A 644 -11.90 1.67 -21.03
N ALA A 645 -12.51 1.61 -22.22
CA ALA A 645 -13.80 0.95 -22.40
C ALA A 645 -13.76 -0.51 -21.96
N TYR A 646 -12.69 -1.24 -22.33
CA TYR A 646 -12.52 -2.64 -21.91
C TYR A 646 -12.38 -2.77 -20.38
N GLN A 647 -11.80 -1.79 -19.69
CA GLN A 647 -11.68 -1.80 -18.24
C GLN A 647 -12.98 -1.44 -17.51
N PHE A 648 -13.75 -0.48 -18.02
CA PHE A 648 -15.05 -0.13 -17.46
C PHE A 648 -16.13 -1.19 -17.75
N ALA A 649 -15.95 -1.97 -18.81
CA ALA A 649 -16.92 -2.97 -19.25
C ALA A 649 -17.24 -4.03 -18.17
N ARG A 650 -18.49 -4.07 -17.72
CA ARG A 650 -19.03 -5.20 -16.94
C ARG A 650 -19.13 -6.46 -17.78
N ASP A 651 -19.51 -6.29 -19.04
CA ASP A 651 -19.45 -7.31 -20.08
C ASP A 651 -18.49 -6.81 -21.17
N PRO A 652 -17.33 -7.45 -21.36
CA PRO A 652 -16.38 -7.08 -22.41
C PRO A 652 -16.89 -7.30 -23.85
N GLN A 653 -17.89 -8.17 -24.07
CA GLN A 653 -18.34 -8.56 -25.42
C GLN A 653 -18.82 -7.38 -26.28
N PRO A 654 -19.67 -6.45 -25.79
CA PRO A 654 -20.01 -5.22 -26.50
C PRO A 654 -18.78 -4.43 -26.98
N VAL A 655 -17.77 -4.26 -26.11
CA VAL A 655 -16.55 -3.51 -26.43
C VAL A 655 -15.76 -4.24 -27.51
N ILE A 656 -15.50 -5.54 -27.33
CA ILE A 656 -14.79 -6.40 -28.31
C ILE A 656 -15.46 -6.27 -29.69
N ARG A 657 -16.79 -6.40 -29.74
CA ARG A 657 -17.56 -6.23 -30.97
C ARG A 657 -17.36 -4.88 -31.62
N SER A 658 -17.55 -3.79 -30.87
CA SER A 658 -17.41 -2.43 -31.39
C SER A 658 -16.01 -2.15 -31.93
N VAL A 659 -14.99 -2.56 -31.18
CA VAL A 659 -13.59 -2.38 -31.56
C VAL A 659 -13.27 -3.18 -32.81
N SER A 660 -13.63 -4.47 -32.86
CA SER A 660 -13.44 -5.30 -34.04
C SER A 660 -14.13 -4.73 -35.29
N CYS A 661 -15.37 -4.22 -35.18
CA CYS A 661 -16.04 -3.55 -36.28
C CYS A 661 -15.33 -2.26 -36.71
N PHE A 662 -14.78 -1.50 -35.77
CA PHE A 662 -13.99 -0.30 -36.07
C PHE A 662 -12.67 -0.65 -36.78
N LEU A 663 -11.95 -1.68 -36.30
CA LEU A 663 -10.72 -2.18 -36.93
C LEU A 663 -10.98 -2.69 -38.36
N GLU A 664 -12.09 -3.39 -38.57
CA GLU A 664 -12.53 -3.81 -39.91
C GLU A 664 -12.79 -2.60 -40.83
N LYS A 665 -13.46 -1.56 -40.32
CA LYS A 665 -13.74 -0.32 -41.06
C LYS A 665 -12.47 0.42 -41.47
N ILE A 666 -11.47 0.55 -40.59
CA ILE A 666 -10.20 1.23 -40.92
C ILE A 666 -9.33 0.39 -41.85
N SER A 667 -9.39 -0.95 -41.77
CA SER A 667 -8.60 -1.85 -42.63
C SER A 667 -8.95 -1.68 -44.12
N LYS A 668 -10.21 -1.32 -44.43
CA LYS A 668 -10.73 -1.12 -45.78
C LYS A 668 -10.44 0.29 -46.34
N LYS A 669 -10.01 1.24 -45.52
CA LYS A 669 -9.84 2.64 -45.90
C LYS A 669 -8.42 2.91 -46.41
N LYS A 670 -8.31 3.34 -47.68
CA LYS A 670 -7.05 3.75 -48.33
C LYS A 670 -6.96 5.29 -48.41
N GLY A 671 -5.83 5.90 -48.03
CA GLY A 671 -5.53 7.32 -48.29
C GLY A 671 -5.09 8.17 -47.07
N GLU A 672 -4.40 9.29 -47.33
CA GLU A 672 -3.82 10.23 -46.35
C GLU A 672 -4.76 11.43 -46.01
N LYS A 673 -5.97 11.18 -45.51
CA LYS A 673 -6.67 12.27 -44.79
C LYS A 673 -6.04 12.40 -43.41
N THR A 674 -5.36 13.51 -43.16
CA THR A 674 -4.55 13.83 -41.97
C THR A 674 -5.26 13.67 -40.62
N SER A 675 -6.61 13.57 -40.60
CA SER A 675 -7.41 13.51 -39.36
C SER A 675 -8.15 12.18 -39.11
N SER A 676 -7.96 11.13 -39.92
CA SER A 676 -8.75 9.89 -39.78
C SER A 676 -7.89 8.62 -39.86
N LEU A 677 -8.23 7.61 -39.07
CA LEU A 677 -7.50 6.34 -39.01
C LEU A 677 -7.68 5.53 -40.30
N THR A 678 -6.61 4.91 -40.77
CA THR A 678 -6.52 4.19 -42.06
C THR A 678 -5.86 2.83 -41.86
N SER A 679 -5.71 2.06 -42.94
CA SER A 679 -5.03 0.75 -42.89
C SER A 679 -3.61 0.81 -42.33
N THR A 680 -2.88 1.92 -42.52
CA THR A 680 -1.52 2.09 -41.98
C THR A 680 -1.49 2.23 -40.45
N SER A 681 -2.61 2.62 -39.84
CA SER A 681 -2.75 2.72 -38.39
C SER A 681 -2.97 1.36 -37.71
N LEU A 682 -3.38 0.33 -38.47
CA LEU A 682 -3.82 -0.96 -37.93
C LEU A 682 -2.70 -1.69 -37.17
N GLN A 683 -1.52 -1.82 -37.76
CA GLN A 683 -0.39 -2.52 -37.11
C GLN A 683 0.02 -1.80 -35.81
N PRO A 684 0.32 -0.49 -35.80
CA PRO A 684 0.68 0.20 -34.57
C PRO A 684 -0.39 0.09 -33.46
N ILE A 685 -1.68 0.15 -33.81
CA ILE A 685 -2.78 -0.04 -32.86
C ILE A 685 -2.73 -1.44 -32.25
N CYS A 686 -2.64 -2.48 -33.10
CA CYS A 686 -2.58 -3.87 -32.64
C CYS A 686 -1.34 -4.13 -31.77
N GLU A 687 -0.18 -3.56 -32.12
CA GLU A 687 1.04 -3.63 -31.30
C GLU A 687 0.83 -3.00 -29.92
N THR A 688 0.26 -1.79 -29.85
CA THR A 688 -0.07 -1.13 -28.58
C THR A 688 -1.01 -1.99 -27.74
N LEU A 689 -2.08 -2.52 -28.34
CA LEU A 689 -3.05 -3.37 -27.63
C LEU A 689 -2.39 -4.66 -27.10
N ALA A 690 -1.53 -5.31 -27.89
CA ALA A 690 -0.82 -6.52 -27.48
C ALA A 690 0.14 -6.28 -26.29
N VAL A 691 0.80 -5.12 -26.25
CA VAL A 691 1.73 -4.74 -25.17
C VAL A 691 1.00 -4.28 -23.91
N GLN A 692 -0.07 -3.49 -24.07
CA GLN A 692 -0.81 -2.92 -22.94
C GLN A 692 -1.79 -3.91 -22.32
N SER A 693 -2.50 -4.71 -23.13
CA SER A 693 -3.47 -5.71 -22.69
C SER A 693 -3.49 -6.91 -23.64
N PHE A 694 -2.61 -7.89 -23.38
CA PHE A 694 -2.56 -9.13 -24.15
C PHE A 694 -3.90 -9.90 -24.14
N THR A 695 -4.65 -9.84 -23.03
CA THR A 695 -5.98 -10.47 -22.92
C THR A 695 -6.97 -9.85 -23.90
N LEU A 696 -7.08 -8.52 -23.94
CA LEU A 696 -7.96 -7.83 -24.91
C LEU A 696 -7.53 -8.13 -26.34
N PHE A 697 -6.21 -8.10 -26.61
CA PHE A 697 -5.69 -8.43 -27.93
C PHE A 697 -6.08 -9.85 -28.35
N HIS A 698 -5.88 -10.84 -27.49
CA HIS A 698 -6.29 -12.23 -27.73
C HIS A 698 -7.81 -12.36 -27.98
N GLU A 699 -8.64 -11.71 -27.17
CA GLU A 699 -10.11 -11.75 -27.32
C GLU A 699 -10.58 -11.08 -28.62
N LEU A 700 -9.96 -9.96 -29.04
CA LEU A 700 -10.23 -9.32 -30.32
C LEU A 700 -9.89 -10.23 -31.50
N ILE A 701 -8.71 -10.88 -31.46
CA ILE A 701 -8.29 -11.82 -32.51
C ILE A 701 -9.24 -13.02 -32.55
N SER A 702 -9.52 -13.64 -31.41
CA SER A 702 -10.42 -14.80 -31.34
C SER A 702 -11.82 -14.48 -31.86
N TYR A 703 -12.41 -13.36 -31.42
CA TYR A 703 -13.72 -12.91 -31.88
C TYR A 703 -13.72 -12.63 -33.39
N SER A 704 -12.72 -11.91 -33.89
CA SER A 704 -12.67 -11.52 -35.30
C SER A 704 -12.33 -12.68 -36.24
N SER A 705 -11.53 -13.65 -35.81
CA SER A 705 -11.28 -14.89 -36.54
C SER A 705 -12.53 -15.77 -36.62
N ASN A 706 -13.33 -15.85 -35.55
CA ASN A 706 -14.57 -16.65 -35.54
C ASN A 706 -15.68 -16.10 -36.46
N ILE A 707 -15.58 -14.83 -36.88
CA ILE A 707 -16.58 -14.14 -37.72
C ILE A 707 -15.94 -13.67 -39.04
N ASP A 708 -14.81 -14.25 -39.44
CA ASP A 708 -14.15 -14.04 -40.74
C ASP A 708 -13.86 -12.55 -41.09
N MET A 709 -13.50 -11.74 -40.09
CA MET A 709 -13.13 -10.33 -40.32
C MET A 709 -11.75 -10.22 -40.98
N GLN A 710 -11.65 -9.35 -41.99
CA GLN A 710 -10.48 -9.27 -42.86
C GLN A 710 -9.28 -8.58 -42.20
N TRP A 711 -9.50 -7.71 -41.22
CA TRP A 711 -8.40 -6.99 -40.55
C TRP A 711 -7.39 -7.93 -39.86
N VAL A 712 -7.82 -9.12 -39.40
CA VAL A 712 -6.95 -10.14 -38.79
C VAL A 712 -6.02 -10.80 -39.82
N LEU A 713 -6.46 -10.86 -41.08
CA LEU A 713 -5.68 -11.43 -42.19
C LEU A 713 -4.64 -10.45 -42.76
N HIS A 714 -4.64 -9.20 -42.29
CA HIS A 714 -3.66 -8.21 -42.73
C HIS A 714 -2.23 -8.70 -42.43
N PRO A 715 -1.28 -8.70 -43.40
CA PRO A 715 0.03 -9.33 -43.24
C PRO A 715 0.79 -8.92 -41.99
N ASN A 716 0.77 -7.62 -41.65
CA ASN A 716 1.45 -7.10 -40.47
C ASN A 716 0.78 -7.51 -39.15
N VAL A 717 -0.55 -7.69 -39.15
CA VAL A 717 -1.28 -8.18 -37.97
C VAL A 717 -1.01 -9.67 -37.79
N LYS A 718 -1.00 -10.44 -38.89
CA LYS A 718 -0.62 -11.86 -38.85
C LYS A 718 0.81 -12.07 -38.32
N ALA A 719 1.77 -11.29 -38.80
CA ALA A 719 3.14 -11.33 -38.29
C ALA A 719 3.23 -11.01 -36.78
N LEU A 720 2.40 -10.09 -36.28
CA LEU A 720 2.30 -9.80 -34.85
C LEU A 720 1.68 -10.97 -34.06
N ILE A 721 0.62 -11.60 -34.58
CA ILE A 721 0.01 -12.79 -33.96
C ILE A 721 1.05 -13.91 -33.81
N ASP A 722 1.81 -14.18 -34.88
CA ASP A 722 2.88 -15.17 -34.87
C ASP A 722 3.98 -14.82 -33.85
N LYS A 723 4.40 -13.54 -33.81
CA LYS A 723 5.38 -13.02 -32.85
C LYS A 723 4.92 -13.14 -31.40
N THR A 724 3.63 -13.00 -31.12
CA THR A 724 3.08 -13.15 -29.77
C THR A 724 2.92 -14.62 -29.35
N CYS A 725 3.15 -15.56 -30.27
CA CYS A 725 2.96 -17.00 -30.07
C CYS A 725 1.56 -17.32 -29.51
N LEU A 726 0.55 -16.60 -30.03
CA LEU A 726 -0.84 -16.65 -29.56
C LEU A 726 -1.39 -18.07 -29.58
N TYR A 727 -1.15 -18.78 -30.68
CA TYR A 727 -1.66 -20.13 -30.93
C TYR A 727 -0.75 -21.25 -30.41
N GLN A 728 0.40 -20.91 -29.81
CA GLN A 728 1.28 -21.92 -29.21
C GLN A 728 0.70 -22.35 -27.86
N ASN A 729 0.08 -23.52 -27.82
CA ASN A 729 -0.54 -24.07 -26.62
C ASN A 729 0.50 -24.65 -25.64
N ALA A 730 0.08 -24.79 -24.38
CA ALA A 730 0.83 -25.59 -23.42
C ALA A 730 0.94 -27.04 -23.92
N LEU A 731 2.06 -27.70 -23.62
CA LEU A 731 2.23 -29.12 -23.93
C LEU A 731 1.18 -29.94 -23.16
N GLY A 732 0.37 -30.74 -23.86
CA GLY A 732 -0.59 -31.66 -23.26
C GLY A 732 0.06 -32.96 -22.78
N GLY A 733 -0.60 -33.67 -21.86
CA GLY A 733 -0.11 -34.93 -21.31
C GLY A 733 1.03 -34.79 -20.28
N ASP A 734 1.64 -35.91 -19.93
CA ASP A 734 2.80 -35.96 -19.04
C ASP A 734 4.09 -35.49 -19.74
N LEU A 735 5.01 -34.92 -18.97
CA LEU A 735 6.32 -34.51 -19.47
C LEU A 735 7.23 -35.74 -19.60
N GLU A 736 7.25 -36.32 -20.79
CA GLU A 736 8.13 -37.44 -21.14
C GLU A 736 9.44 -36.96 -21.78
N SER A 737 10.46 -37.82 -21.76
CA SER A 737 11.72 -37.57 -22.48
C SER A 737 11.49 -37.69 -23.98
N ASP A 738 11.84 -36.65 -24.74
CA ASP A 738 11.77 -36.63 -26.20
C ASP A 738 13.15 -36.30 -26.78
N GLU A 739 13.70 -37.21 -27.58
CA GLU A 739 14.99 -37.07 -28.25
C GLU A 739 15.04 -35.87 -29.22
N HIS A 740 13.88 -35.43 -29.74
CA HIS A 740 13.78 -34.29 -30.67
C HIS A 740 13.66 -32.93 -29.96
N GLY A 741 13.58 -32.93 -28.63
CA GLY A 741 13.44 -31.76 -27.79
C GLY A 741 12.08 -31.08 -27.87
N ILE A 742 11.68 -30.54 -26.72
CA ILE A 742 10.38 -29.88 -26.53
C ILE A 742 10.59 -28.37 -26.58
N ALA A 743 9.70 -27.65 -27.27
CA ALA A 743 9.74 -26.18 -27.31
C ALA A 743 9.60 -25.60 -25.90
N LEU A 744 10.53 -24.74 -25.49
CA LEU A 744 10.61 -24.24 -24.12
C LEU A 744 9.34 -23.48 -23.72
N LEU A 745 8.80 -22.60 -24.57
CA LEU A 745 7.56 -21.87 -24.28
C LEU A 745 6.36 -22.81 -24.04
N SER A 746 6.29 -23.96 -24.72
CA SER A 746 5.23 -24.94 -24.52
C SER A 746 5.31 -25.61 -23.15
N ILE A 747 6.51 -25.79 -22.60
CA ILE A 747 6.73 -26.26 -21.22
C ILE A 747 6.36 -25.15 -20.22
N LEU A 748 6.82 -23.91 -20.48
CA LEU A 748 6.60 -22.77 -19.60
C LEU A 748 5.11 -22.44 -19.39
N LYS A 749 4.28 -22.63 -20.42
CA LYS A 749 2.82 -22.41 -20.36
C LYS A 749 2.06 -23.49 -19.58
N ARG A 750 2.70 -24.61 -19.18
CA ARG A 750 2.05 -25.68 -18.42
C ARG A 750 1.67 -25.25 -17.00
N ALA A 751 0.65 -25.90 -16.44
CA ALA A 751 0.22 -25.67 -15.07
C ALA A 751 1.28 -26.11 -14.04
N ASP A 752 1.99 -27.21 -14.33
CA ASP A 752 3.06 -27.82 -13.55
C ASP A 752 4.46 -27.40 -13.99
N ASN A 753 4.60 -26.24 -14.65
CA ASN A 753 5.87 -25.73 -15.21
C ASN A 753 7.05 -25.99 -14.24
N PRO A 754 7.99 -26.90 -14.57
CA PRO A 754 9.08 -27.26 -13.66
C PRO A 754 10.04 -26.10 -13.40
N PHE A 755 10.18 -25.19 -14.37
CA PHE A 755 11.03 -24.00 -14.27
C PHE A 755 10.39 -22.84 -13.49
N SER A 756 9.20 -23.06 -12.92
CA SER A 756 8.62 -22.15 -11.91
C SER A 756 9.25 -22.30 -10.52
N GLN A 757 10.12 -23.29 -10.33
CA GLN A 757 10.87 -23.52 -9.09
C GLN A 757 12.35 -23.13 -9.22
N GLU A 758 12.94 -22.71 -8.10
CA GLU A 758 14.33 -22.20 -8.04
C GLU A 758 15.37 -23.20 -8.56
N ASN A 759 15.29 -24.48 -8.16
CA ASN A 759 16.31 -25.47 -8.55
C ASN A 759 16.36 -25.67 -10.06
N ALA A 760 15.24 -26.03 -10.68
CA ALA A 760 15.19 -26.27 -12.12
C ALA A 760 15.54 -25.04 -12.95
N VAL A 761 15.11 -23.83 -12.54
CA VAL A 761 15.42 -22.61 -13.30
C VAL A 761 16.90 -22.23 -13.19
N ILE A 762 17.54 -22.40 -12.04
CA ILE A 762 19.00 -22.20 -11.89
C ILE A 762 19.75 -23.20 -12.76
N HIS A 763 19.32 -24.47 -12.78
CA HIS A 763 19.96 -25.49 -13.60
C HIS A 763 19.86 -25.17 -15.11
N LEU A 764 18.65 -24.79 -15.57
CA LEU A 764 18.43 -24.34 -16.94
C LEU A 764 19.28 -23.11 -17.29
N LEU A 765 19.36 -22.14 -16.38
CA LEU A 765 20.12 -20.93 -16.58
C LEU A 765 21.62 -21.20 -16.71
N ILE A 766 22.19 -22.04 -15.85
CA ILE A 766 23.62 -22.41 -15.92
C ILE A 766 23.93 -23.07 -17.26
N LYS A 767 23.03 -23.93 -17.78
CA LYS A 767 23.18 -24.55 -19.10
C LYS A 767 23.12 -23.51 -20.22
N ALA A 768 22.19 -22.56 -20.14
CA ALA A 768 22.04 -21.51 -21.14
C ALA A 768 23.29 -20.60 -21.18
N LEU A 769 23.79 -20.16 -20.02
CA LEU A 769 24.96 -19.27 -19.92
C LEU A 769 26.25 -19.90 -20.48
N LYS A 770 26.34 -21.24 -20.50
CA LYS A 770 27.49 -21.95 -21.09
C LYS A 770 27.44 -22.03 -22.62
N GLN A 771 26.27 -21.82 -23.22
CA GLN A 771 26.04 -22.00 -24.66
C GLN A 771 25.60 -20.71 -25.38
N TYR A 772 25.26 -19.66 -24.63
CA TYR A 772 24.69 -18.43 -25.18
C TYR A 772 25.15 -17.20 -24.39
N ASP A 773 25.49 -16.13 -25.11
CA ASP A 773 26.09 -14.90 -24.56
C ASP A 773 25.07 -13.87 -24.05
N PHE A 774 23.78 -14.08 -24.30
CA PHE A 774 22.69 -13.18 -23.92
C PHE A 774 22.82 -11.73 -24.43
N ILE A 775 23.67 -11.44 -25.42
CA ILE A 775 23.75 -10.10 -26.03
C ILE A 775 22.40 -9.73 -26.64
N GLN A 776 21.71 -10.71 -27.22
CA GLN A 776 20.30 -10.64 -27.60
C GLN A 776 19.45 -11.48 -26.64
N PRO A 777 18.15 -11.17 -26.47
CA PRO A 777 17.27 -12.00 -25.67
C PRO A 777 17.04 -13.36 -26.33
N LEU A 778 16.91 -14.40 -25.51
CA LEU A 778 16.66 -15.78 -25.94
C LEU A 778 15.21 -15.94 -26.41
N ASP A 779 15.01 -16.49 -27.61
CA ASP A 779 13.69 -16.80 -28.15
C ASP A 779 13.18 -18.12 -27.56
N VAL A 780 12.39 -18.02 -26.48
CA VAL A 780 11.80 -19.19 -25.79
C VAL A 780 10.81 -19.97 -26.65
N SER A 781 10.27 -19.37 -27.73
CA SER A 781 9.30 -20.04 -28.61
C SER A 781 9.98 -21.00 -29.57
N LYS A 782 11.17 -20.63 -30.08
CA LYS A 782 11.96 -21.41 -31.04
C LYS A 782 13.02 -22.30 -30.40
N THR A 783 13.40 -22.01 -29.17
CA THR A 783 14.41 -22.79 -28.44
C THR A 783 13.78 -24.07 -27.87
N LYS A 784 14.47 -25.20 -28.05
CA LYS A 784 14.05 -26.52 -27.58
C LYS A 784 14.96 -27.05 -26.48
N VAL A 785 14.39 -27.78 -25.54
CA VAL A 785 15.10 -28.38 -24.40
C VAL A 785 14.83 -29.88 -24.32
N ILE A 786 15.82 -30.64 -23.84
CA ILE A 786 15.73 -32.06 -23.56
C ILE A 786 16.10 -32.33 -22.10
N CYS A 787 15.38 -33.24 -21.47
CA CYS A 787 15.67 -33.72 -20.12
C CYS A 787 15.50 -35.24 -20.07
N ASP A 788 16.44 -35.93 -19.45
CA ASP A 788 16.36 -37.38 -19.21
C ASP A 788 15.20 -37.78 -18.29
N ASN A 789 14.86 -36.96 -17.30
CA ASN A 789 13.76 -37.23 -16.38
C ASN A 789 13.14 -35.95 -15.77
N TRP A 790 12.08 -35.46 -16.39
CA TRP A 790 11.35 -34.28 -15.94
C TRP A 790 10.81 -34.38 -14.50
N SER A 791 10.40 -35.56 -14.05
CA SER A 791 9.84 -35.74 -12.68
C SER A 791 10.87 -35.51 -11.57
N LYS A 792 12.16 -35.66 -11.88
CA LYS A 792 13.27 -35.54 -10.91
C LYS A 792 14.11 -34.27 -11.08
N ILE A 793 13.70 -33.36 -11.98
CA ILE A 793 14.48 -32.18 -12.35
C ILE A 793 14.83 -31.27 -11.16
N GLN A 794 13.96 -31.22 -10.15
CA GLN A 794 14.21 -30.43 -8.93
C GLN A 794 15.33 -31.00 -8.04
N GLY A 795 15.73 -32.26 -8.27
CA GLY A 795 16.83 -32.92 -7.58
C GLY A 795 18.22 -32.57 -8.11
N LEU A 796 18.32 -31.78 -9.19
CA LEU A 796 19.58 -31.28 -9.75
C LEU A 796 20.59 -32.39 -10.17
N LYS A 797 20.09 -33.60 -10.42
CA LYS A 797 20.87 -34.77 -10.85
C LYS A 797 20.52 -35.25 -12.27
N THR A 798 19.49 -34.67 -12.85
CA THR A 798 18.99 -34.97 -14.20
C THR A 798 19.90 -34.33 -15.24
N GLU A 799 20.08 -34.99 -16.38
CA GLU A 799 20.70 -34.37 -17.55
C GLU A 799 19.68 -33.45 -18.24
N LEU A 800 19.99 -32.16 -18.26
CA LEU A 800 19.21 -31.11 -18.93
C LEU A 800 20.12 -30.42 -19.95
N ASP A 801 19.63 -30.26 -21.18
CA ASP A 801 20.35 -29.54 -22.23
C ASP A 801 19.42 -28.89 -23.26
N PHE A 802 20.00 -28.05 -24.13
CA PHE A 802 19.31 -27.46 -25.28
C PHE A 802 19.54 -28.31 -26.53
N VAL A 803 18.51 -28.43 -27.36
CA VAL A 803 18.61 -29.14 -28.63
C VAL A 803 19.09 -28.19 -29.72
N GLY A 804 20.34 -28.38 -30.15
CA GLY A 804 21.00 -27.53 -31.13
C GLY A 804 21.33 -26.14 -30.59
N ALA A 805 21.63 -25.20 -31.49
CA ALA A 805 21.97 -23.83 -31.10
C ALA A 805 20.74 -23.04 -30.60
N ILE A 806 20.89 -22.43 -29.42
CA ILE A 806 19.91 -21.50 -28.82
C ILE A 806 19.59 -20.36 -29.81
N LYS A 807 18.31 -20.03 -29.95
CA LYS A 807 17.84 -19.02 -30.90
C LYS A 807 17.67 -17.66 -30.22
N SER A 808 18.07 -16.59 -30.91
CA SER A 808 17.88 -15.23 -30.45
C SER A 808 16.57 -14.61 -30.98
N ASP A 809 16.02 -13.67 -30.21
CA ASP A 809 14.95 -12.77 -30.64
C ASP A 809 15.52 -11.36 -30.85
N PRO A 810 15.90 -10.98 -32.08
CA PRO A 810 16.51 -9.68 -32.34
C PRO A 810 15.51 -8.52 -32.24
N ARG A 811 14.20 -8.79 -32.20
CA ARG A 811 13.15 -7.76 -32.14
C ARG A 811 12.08 -8.19 -31.15
N PRO A 812 12.38 -8.28 -29.84
CA PRO A 812 11.41 -8.71 -28.84
C PRO A 812 10.18 -7.80 -28.83
N LEU A 813 9.02 -8.36 -28.50
CA LEU A 813 7.81 -7.56 -28.28
C LEU A 813 7.95 -6.64 -27.05
N PHE A 814 8.69 -7.12 -26.03
CA PHE A 814 8.98 -6.39 -24.80
C PHE A 814 10.49 -6.09 -24.74
N PRO A 815 10.95 -4.95 -25.30
CA PRO A 815 12.36 -4.62 -25.39
C PRO A 815 12.98 -4.30 -24.02
N ILE A 816 14.30 -4.38 -23.94
CA ILE A 816 15.05 -3.93 -22.78
C ILE A 816 14.92 -2.40 -22.61
N PRO A 817 14.86 -1.89 -21.37
CA PRO A 817 14.78 -0.45 -21.15
C PRO A 817 16.07 0.29 -21.56
N LYS A 818 15.91 1.54 -21.98
CA LYS A 818 17.03 2.41 -22.42
C LYS A 818 17.99 2.84 -21.30
N TRP A 819 17.63 2.63 -20.02
CA TRP A 819 18.44 3.01 -18.87
C TRP A 819 19.48 1.96 -18.47
N VAL A 820 19.44 0.78 -19.10
CA VAL A 820 20.42 -0.29 -18.90
C VAL A 820 21.71 0.08 -19.62
N GLU A 821 22.84 -0.01 -18.92
CA GLU A 821 24.14 0.30 -19.51
C GLU A 821 24.55 -0.76 -20.54
N GLY A 822 25.20 -0.35 -21.64
CA GLY A 822 25.47 -1.21 -22.79
C GLY A 822 26.25 -2.49 -22.46
N ASN A 823 27.23 -2.41 -21.57
CA ASN A 823 28.02 -3.54 -21.08
C ASN A 823 27.22 -4.53 -20.20
N HIS A 824 26.06 -4.12 -19.70
CA HIS A 824 25.22 -4.92 -18.80
C HIS A 824 23.93 -5.45 -19.45
N ILE A 825 23.73 -5.19 -20.75
CA ILE A 825 22.58 -5.71 -21.54
C ILE A 825 22.43 -7.23 -21.38
N ALA A 826 23.53 -7.97 -21.43
CA ALA A 826 23.51 -9.42 -21.32
C ALA A 826 22.97 -9.90 -19.97
N LEU A 827 23.41 -9.28 -18.86
CA LEU A 827 22.90 -9.57 -17.53
C LEU A 827 21.41 -9.24 -17.37
N TYR A 828 20.97 -8.14 -17.98
CA TYR A 828 19.56 -7.78 -17.96
C TYR A 828 18.70 -8.79 -18.74
N ASN A 829 19.17 -9.23 -19.92
CA ASN A 829 18.51 -10.29 -20.72
C ASN A 829 18.45 -11.63 -19.95
N VAL A 830 19.45 -11.95 -19.15
CA VAL A 830 19.40 -13.10 -18.24
C VAL A 830 18.26 -12.94 -17.22
N GLY A 831 18.13 -11.76 -16.61
CA GLY A 831 17.01 -11.45 -15.71
C GLY A 831 15.65 -11.62 -16.40
N VAL A 832 15.52 -11.14 -17.63
CA VAL A 832 14.30 -11.28 -18.46
C VAL A 832 13.99 -12.76 -18.70
N PHE A 833 15.00 -13.56 -19.04
CA PHE A 833 14.86 -15.00 -19.28
C PHE A 833 14.40 -15.76 -18.02
N VAL A 834 15.06 -15.53 -16.88
CA VAL A 834 14.68 -16.17 -15.60
C VAL A 834 13.25 -15.81 -15.22
N ARG A 835 12.90 -14.52 -15.32
CA ARG A 835 11.54 -14.07 -14.99
C ARG A 835 10.49 -14.63 -15.93
N THR A 836 10.79 -14.75 -17.22
CA THR A 836 9.93 -15.42 -18.23
C THR A 836 9.68 -16.88 -17.86
N CYS A 837 10.73 -17.60 -17.44
CA CYS A 837 10.62 -19.01 -17.01
C CYS A 837 9.73 -19.15 -15.77
N LEU A 838 9.89 -18.27 -14.78
CA LEU A 838 9.10 -18.31 -13.54
C LEU A 838 7.63 -17.94 -13.75
N LEU A 839 7.34 -16.94 -14.59
CA LEU A 839 5.97 -16.49 -14.86
C LEU A 839 5.21 -17.46 -15.76
N GLY A 840 5.90 -18.07 -16.73
CA GLY A 840 5.31 -18.93 -17.75
C GLY A 840 4.75 -18.19 -18.97
N GLN A 841 5.19 -16.95 -19.22
CA GLN A 841 4.67 -16.10 -20.30
C GLN A 841 5.72 -15.11 -20.82
N LEU A 842 5.54 -14.62 -22.05
CA LEU A 842 6.48 -13.73 -22.75
C LEU A 842 6.56 -12.32 -22.13
N ASP A 843 5.47 -11.79 -21.57
CA ASP A 843 5.51 -10.50 -20.87
C ASP A 843 6.20 -10.65 -19.52
N TRP A 844 7.52 -10.46 -19.52
CA TRP A 844 8.35 -10.49 -18.32
C TRP A 844 8.08 -9.31 -17.36
N SER A 845 7.45 -8.22 -17.82
CA SER A 845 7.10 -7.06 -16.97
C SER A 845 5.86 -7.32 -16.12
N SER A 846 5.08 -8.34 -16.46
CA SER A 846 3.85 -8.69 -15.75
C SER A 846 4.12 -9.18 -14.32
N SER A 847 3.06 -9.12 -13.51
CA SER A 847 2.94 -9.81 -12.23
C SER A 847 1.78 -10.79 -12.32
N ARG A 848 1.81 -11.89 -11.58
CA ARG A 848 0.58 -12.69 -11.37
C ARG A 848 -0.30 -11.91 -10.40
N SER A 849 -0.97 -10.88 -10.90
CA SER A 849 -1.91 -10.09 -10.14
C SER A 849 -3.01 -11.02 -9.61
N PHE A 850 -3.34 -10.88 -8.33
CA PHE A 850 -4.60 -11.36 -7.79
C PHE A 850 -5.69 -10.78 -8.68
N LYS A 851 -6.46 -11.63 -9.38
CA LYS A 851 -7.57 -11.15 -10.22
C LYS A 851 -8.44 -10.23 -9.34
N GLN A 852 -8.77 -9.04 -9.84
CA GLN A 852 -9.82 -8.21 -9.24
C GLN A 852 -11.05 -9.10 -9.03
N ARG A 853 -11.39 -9.36 -7.78
CA ARG A 853 -12.69 -9.92 -7.43
C ARG A 853 -13.70 -8.78 -7.61
N GLY A 854 -14.53 -8.86 -8.66
CA GLY A 854 -15.73 -8.03 -8.81
C GLY A 854 -15.63 -6.77 -9.69
N ASN A 855 -16.77 -6.13 -9.87
CA ASN A 855 -17.02 -4.93 -10.71
C ASN A 855 -16.46 -3.62 -10.09
N THR A 856 -15.39 -3.69 -9.29
CA THR A 856 -14.84 -2.50 -8.63
C THR A 856 -13.91 -1.76 -9.57
N PHE A 857 -14.24 -0.51 -9.87
CA PHE A 857 -13.30 0.42 -10.47
C PHE A 857 -12.14 0.66 -9.49
N THR A 858 -10.92 0.27 -9.87
CA THR A 858 -9.71 0.49 -9.07
C THR A 858 -8.75 1.49 -9.69
N GLY A 859 -9.18 2.16 -10.77
CA GLY A 859 -8.30 2.95 -11.64
C GLY A 859 -7.45 2.08 -12.55
N LEU A 860 -6.98 2.68 -13.64
CA LEU A 860 -5.98 2.08 -14.51
C LEU A 860 -4.64 1.99 -13.79
N ASN A 861 -4.39 0.85 -13.17
CA ASN A 861 -3.25 0.73 -12.27
C ASN A 861 -1.94 0.37 -12.99
N THR A 862 -1.97 -0.18 -14.20
CA THR A 862 -0.75 -0.68 -14.85
C THR A 862 -0.77 -0.51 -16.37
N SER A 863 0.22 0.21 -16.91
CA SER A 863 0.68 0.11 -18.30
C SER A 863 2.06 -0.58 -18.33
N HIS A 864 2.52 -1.06 -19.48
CA HIS A 864 3.84 -1.70 -19.59
C HIS A 864 4.96 -0.80 -19.03
N THR A 865 4.98 0.48 -19.43
CA THR A 865 5.93 1.48 -18.93
C THR A 865 5.86 1.66 -17.42
N LYS A 866 4.64 1.72 -16.84
CA LYS A 866 4.46 1.81 -15.39
C LYS A 866 4.93 0.56 -14.66
N ARG A 867 4.75 -0.64 -15.25
CA ARG A 867 5.22 -1.92 -14.68
C ARG A 867 6.74 -1.94 -14.57
N LEU A 868 7.46 -1.52 -15.62
CA LEU A 868 8.93 -1.48 -15.65
C LEU A 868 9.53 -0.64 -14.49
N LEU A 869 8.84 0.40 -14.05
CA LEU A 869 9.29 1.33 -13.01
C LEU A 869 8.87 0.93 -11.59
N GLY A 870 8.44 -0.32 -11.38
CA GLY A 870 8.01 -0.82 -10.09
C GLY A 870 7.76 -2.32 -10.08
N MET A 871 8.59 -3.08 -10.80
CA MET A 871 8.44 -4.53 -10.89
C MET A 871 8.76 -5.16 -9.54
N MET A 872 7.83 -5.98 -9.03
CA MET A 872 8.11 -6.79 -7.86
C MET A 872 8.61 -8.17 -8.30
N HIS A 873 9.72 -8.59 -7.70
CA HIS A 873 10.33 -9.90 -7.90
C HIS A 873 10.17 -10.82 -6.68
N SER A 874 9.37 -10.41 -5.70
CA SER A 874 9.00 -11.25 -4.55
C SER A 874 8.30 -12.53 -5.02
N PRO A 875 8.49 -13.69 -4.35
CA PRO A 875 7.83 -14.94 -4.73
C PRO A 875 6.30 -14.76 -4.84
N GLU A 876 5.70 -14.00 -3.93
CA GLU A 876 4.27 -13.67 -3.89
C GLU A 876 3.79 -12.95 -5.18
N SER A 877 4.61 -12.07 -5.75
CA SER A 877 4.28 -11.34 -6.98
C SER A 877 4.42 -12.15 -8.27
N ILE A 878 5.24 -13.21 -8.25
CA ILE A 878 5.55 -14.05 -9.41
C ILE A 878 4.62 -15.26 -9.45
N GLY A 879 4.57 -16.03 -8.36
CA GLY A 879 3.85 -17.30 -8.28
C GLY A 879 2.71 -17.33 -7.26
N GLY A 880 2.48 -16.24 -6.52
CA GLY A 880 1.56 -16.21 -5.38
C GLY A 880 2.16 -16.87 -4.14
N GLU A 881 1.33 -17.20 -3.15
CA GLU A 881 1.76 -17.86 -1.90
C GLU A 881 2.31 -19.29 -2.13
N SER A 882 2.00 -19.88 -3.29
CA SER A 882 2.46 -21.20 -3.74
C SER A 882 3.81 -21.16 -4.46
N ALA A 883 4.44 -19.99 -4.61
CA ALA A 883 5.73 -19.85 -5.27
C ALA A 883 6.79 -20.70 -4.55
N ALA A 884 7.50 -21.53 -5.31
CA ALA A 884 8.51 -22.47 -4.83
C ALA A 884 9.92 -21.93 -5.13
N MET A 885 10.21 -20.73 -4.62
CA MET A 885 11.50 -20.07 -4.72
C MET A 885 11.80 -19.29 -3.44
N SER A 886 13.07 -19.17 -3.10
CA SER A 886 13.54 -18.40 -1.94
C SER A 886 13.67 -16.91 -2.24
N SER A 887 13.81 -16.10 -1.18
CA SER A 887 14.17 -14.68 -1.30
C SER A 887 15.56 -14.46 -1.94
N TRP A 888 16.42 -15.47 -2.01
CA TRP A 888 17.72 -15.37 -2.71
C TRP A 888 17.52 -15.15 -4.22
N LEU A 889 16.70 -15.99 -4.87
CA LEU A 889 16.40 -15.84 -6.30
C LEU A 889 15.61 -14.55 -6.57
N SER A 890 14.77 -14.13 -5.62
CA SER A 890 14.15 -12.81 -5.64
C SER A 890 15.20 -11.68 -5.62
N GLY A 891 16.20 -11.76 -4.74
CA GLY A 891 17.32 -10.85 -4.65
C GLY A 891 18.14 -10.78 -5.94
N LEU A 892 18.43 -11.94 -6.56
CA LEU A 892 19.09 -12.01 -7.86
C LEU A 892 18.27 -11.29 -8.94
N LEU A 893 16.95 -11.48 -8.99
CA LEU A 893 16.08 -10.78 -9.94
C LEU A 893 16.05 -9.27 -9.69
N PHE A 894 15.95 -8.82 -8.43
CA PHE A 894 16.08 -7.39 -8.09
C PHE A 894 17.45 -6.84 -8.47
N TYR A 895 18.50 -7.66 -8.49
CA TYR A 895 19.81 -7.25 -8.97
C TYR A 895 19.88 -7.17 -10.49
N LEU A 896 19.39 -8.17 -11.23
CA LEU A 896 19.48 -8.23 -12.70
C LEU A 896 18.48 -7.32 -13.42
N LEU A 897 17.29 -7.10 -12.84
CA LEU A 897 16.21 -6.28 -13.41
C LEU A 897 16.07 -4.95 -12.68
N GLN A 898 17.20 -4.27 -12.44
CA GLN A 898 17.21 -2.96 -11.78
C GLN A 898 16.46 -1.91 -12.61
N TRP A 899 15.72 -1.04 -11.93
CA TRP A 899 15.18 0.18 -12.50
C TRP A 899 15.67 1.40 -11.71
N PRO A 900 15.78 2.58 -12.35
CA PRO A 900 16.30 3.77 -11.70
C PRO A 900 15.49 4.16 -10.45
N GLY A 901 16.22 4.51 -9.39
CA GLY A 901 15.67 4.86 -8.07
C GLY A 901 15.45 3.68 -7.10
N MET A 902 15.72 2.43 -7.53
CA MET A 902 15.74 1.28 -6.64
C MET A 902 17.12 1.06 -5.99
N LYS A 903 17.17 0.87 -4.67
CA LYS A 903 18.38 0.38 -3.98
C LYS A 903 18.37 -1.15 -3.95
N SER A 904 19.40 -1.80 -4.51
CA SER A 904 19.55 -3.25 -4.43
C SER A 904 19.88 -3.69 -3.00
N LYS A 905 19.27 -4.80 -2.56
CA LYS A 905 19.60 -5.47 -1.30
C LYS A 905 20.44 -6.70 -1.60
N GLY A 906 21.40 -7.02 -0.73
CA GLY A 906 22.31 -8.15 -0.88
C GLY A 906 23.71 -7.71 -1.29
N THR A 907 24.67 -7.79 -0.37
CA THR A 907 26.08 -7.54 -0.66
C THR A 907 26.69 -8.62 -1.56
N GLU A 908 26.14 -9.84 -1.53
CA GLU A 908 26.62 -10.98 -2.30
C GLU A 908 26.51 -10.78 -3.82
N PHE A 909 25.49 -10.05 -4.29
CA PHE A 909 25.30 -9.82 -5.73
C PHE A 909 26.22 -8.72 -6.28
N LYS A 910 26.86 -7.93 -5.41
CA LYS A 910 27.76 -6.84 -5.84
C LYS A 910 29.00 -7.35 -6.59
N SER A 911 29.35 -8.63 -6.45
CA SER A 911 30.45 -9.24 -7.20
C SER A 911 30.08 -9.57 -8.65
N ILE A 912 28.80 -9.52 -9.02
CA ILE A 912 28.34 -9.83 -10.38
C ILE A 912 28.57 -8.60 -11.26
N VAL A 913 29.54 -8.71 -12.18
CA VAL A 913 29.91 -7.66 -13.14
C VAL A 913 29.63 -8.10 -14.58
N ASP A 914 29.71 -9.40 -14.83
CA ASP A 914 29.54 -10.04 -16.14
C ASP A 914 28.93 -11.45 -16.02
N ILE A 915 28.81 -12.16 -17.14
CA ILE A 915 28.28 -13.53 -17.17
C ILE A 915 29.16 -14.51 -16.39
N SER A 916 30.49 -14.32 -16.39
CA SER A 916 31.41 -15.26 -15.74
C SER A 916 31.25 -15.25 -14.22
N THR A 917 31.22 -14.05 -13.64
CA THR A 917 30.98 -13.83 -12.21
C THR A 917 29.56 -14.23 -11.80
N LEU A 918 28.57 -14.04 -12.68
CA LEU A 918 27.22 -14.58 -12.46
C LEU A 918 27.22 -16.11 -12.42
N LEU A 919 27.96 -16.77 -13.31
CA LEU A 919 28.06 -18.23 -13.36
C LEU A 919 28.68 -18.79 -12.08
N ASP A 920 29.69 -18.12 -11.51
CA ASP A 920 30.30 -18.50 -10.23
C ASP A 920 29.29 -18.41 -9.07
N VAL A 921 28.53 -17.32 -8.99
CA VAL A 921 27.47 -17.14 -7.99
C VAL A 921 26.38 -18.22 -8.14
N LEU A 922 25.97 -18.53 -9.37
CA LEU A 922 24.98 -19.57 -9.65
C LEU A 922 25.48 -20.97 -9.32
N ASN A 923 26.74 -21.30 -9.61
CA ASN A 923 27.34 -22.59 -9.26
C ASN A 923 27.41 -22.77 -7.74
N LYS A 924 27.84 -21.73 -7.01
CA LYS A 924 27.83 -21.75 -5.53
C LYS A 924 26.42 -21.99 -5.00
N ARG A 925 25.43 -21.28 -5.53
CA ARG A 925 24.03 -21.47 -5.14
C ARG A 925 23.51 -22.87 -5.48
N LEU A 926 23.88 -23.41 -6.64
CA LEU A 926 23.49 -24.76 -7.06
C LEU A 926 24.01 -25.80 -6.05
N ASP A 927 25.24 -25.65 -5.57
CA ASP A 927 25.83 -26.55 -4.58
C ASP A 927 25.17 -26.41 -3.19
N GLU A 928 24.81 -25.19 -2.78
CA GLU A 928 23.96 -24.96 -1.60
C GLU A 928 22.61 -25.68 -1.73
N GLN A 929 21.95 -25.57 -2.89
CA GLN A 929 20.66 -26.23 -3.14
C GLN A 929 20.77 -27.76 -3.15
N LYS A 930 21.86 -28.32 -3.69
CA LYS A 930 22.15 -29.76 -3.60
C LYS A 930 22.31 -30.23 -2.16
N ASN A 931 22.93 -29.42 -1.30
CA ASN A 931 23.11 -29.72 0.12
C ASN A 931 21.78 -29.63 0.89
N MET A 932 20.94 -28.65 0.57
CA MET A 932 19.63 -28.48 1.20
C MET A 932 18.56 -29.45 0.71
N TYR A 933 18.73 -30.07 -0.47
CA TYR A 933 17.83 -31.09 -1.00
C TYR A 933 17.61 -32.25 0.00
N CYS A 934 16.36 -32.57 0.28
CA CYS A 934 15.94 -33.66 1.16
C CYS A 934 15.98 -34.96 0.37
N LYS A 935 17.03 -35.76 0.57
CA LYS A 935 17.37 -36.90 -0.31
C LYS A 935 16.41 -38.07 -0.10
N LEU A 936 16.00 -38.32 1.15
CA LEU A 936 15.11 -39.44 1.47
C LEU A 936 13.67 -39.11 1.10
N SER A 937 13.27 -37.86 1.34
CA SER A 937 11.92 -37.34 1.06
C SER A 937 11.73 -36.84 -0.38
N GLN A 938 12.82 -36.78 -1.16
CA GLN A 938 12.88 -36.38 -2.58
C GLN A 938 12.27 -34.99 -2.87
N MET A 939 12.60 -33.98 -2.06
CA MET A 939 12.11 -32.61 -2.26
C MET A 939 13.19 -31.55 -2.02
N PRO A 940 13.15 -30.40 -2.74
CA PRO A 940 13.99 -29.24 -2.45
C PRO A 940 13.81 -28.70 -1.03
N GLY A 941 14.89 -28.12 -0.49
CA GLY A 941 14.86 -27.37 0.76
C GLY A 941 15.19 -25.91 0.50
N TYR A 942 14.28 -24.99 0.81
CA TYR A 942 14.49 -23.56 0.59
C TYR A 942 14.67 -22.82 1.90
N VAL A 943 15.72 -21.99 1.97
CA VAL A 943 16.07 -21.20 3.15
C VAL A 943 15.57 -19.76 2.97
N GLU A 944 14.85 -19.27 3.96
CA GLU A 944 14.47 -17.86 4.11
C GLU A 944 15.21 -17.27 5.30
N GLU A 945 16.14 -16.36 5.02
CA GLU A 945 16.89 -15.66 6.06
C GLU A 945 16.04 -14.51 6.63
N VAL A 946 15.96 -14.43 7.96
CA VAL A 946 15.13 -13.47 8.68
C VAL A 946 15.95 -12.74 9.74
N ASP A 947 15.87 -11.42 9.72
CA ASP A 947 16.35 -10.54 10.78
C ASP A 947 15.16 -9.89 11.50
N LEU A 948 15.02 -10.19 12.79
CA LEU A 948 13.95 -9.66 13.63
C LEU A 948 14.35 -8.39 14.41
N GLY A 949 15.57 -7.88 14.18
CA GLY A 949 16.07 -6.65 14.83
C GLY A 949 16.37 -6.83 16.32
N TRP A 950 16.81 -8.02 16.72
CA TRP A 950 17.12 -8.33 18.12
C TRP A 950 18.31 -7.55 18.66
N ASN A 951 18.41 -7.44 19.98
CA ASN A 951 19.61 -6.99 20.68
C ASN A 951 20.68 -8.10 20.69
N LYS A 952 21.98 -7.75 20.66
CA LYS A 952 23.12 -8.67 20.81
C LYS A 952 23.08 -9.56 22.06
N SER A 953 22.30 -9.20 23.07
CA SER A 953 22.12 -9.96 24.31
C SER A 953 21.02 -11.03 24.25
N LYS A 954 20.23 -11.12 23.15
CA LYS A 954 19.14 -12.10 23.02
C LYS A 954 19.69 -13.54 23.09
N LYS A 955 19.07 -14.38 23.92
CA LYS A 955 19.50 -15.79 24.12
C LYS A 955 18.43 -16.81 23.72
N SER A 956 17.16 -16.45 23.93
CA SER A 956 16.03 -17.37 23.79
C SER A 956 14.91 -16.74 22.96
N LEU A 957 14.18 -17.58 22.23
CA LEU A 957 12.93 -17.24 21.58
C LEU A 957 11.78 -17.37 22.58
N HIS A 958 10.89 -16.38 22.62
CA HIS A 958 9.63 -16.46 23.34
C HIS A 958 8.58 -17.05 22.42
N VAL A 959 8.14 -18.26 22.75
CA VAL A 959 7.22 -19.05 21.93
C VAL A 959 5.85 -19.09 22.57
N VAL A 960 4.80 -18.94 21.76
CA VAL A 960 3.40 -19.11 22.14
C VAL A 960 2.78 -20.25 21.34
N MET A 961 2.24 -21.24 22.04
CA MET A 961 1.44 -22.31 21.46
C MET A 961 -0.04 -22.01 21.63
N VAL A 962 -0.79 -22.13 20.55
CA VAL A 962 -2.23 -21.82 20.50
C VAL A 962 -3.00 -23.10 20.27
N GLN A 963 -3.70 -23.60 21.27
CA GLN A 963 -4.66 -24.68 21.12
C GLN A 963 -6.04 -24.08 20.85
N SER A 964 -6.36 -23.82 19.57
CA SER A 964 -7.65 -23.26 19.17
C SER A 964 -8.74 -24.33 19.09
N LEU A 965 -9.96 -24.00 19.51
CA LEU A 965 -11.08 -24.95 19.52
C LEU A 965 -11.71 -25.21 18.14
N MET A 966 -11.86 -24.19 17.30
CA MET A 966 -12.45 -24.33 15.96
C MET A 966 -11.37 -24.37 14.88
N PRO A 967 -11.59 -25.10 13.76
CA PRO A 967 -12.78 -25.90 13.44
C PRO A 967 -12.85 -27.23 14.20
N LEU A 968 -14.07 -27.75 14.41
CA LEU A 968 -14.27 -29.12 14.89
C LEU A 968 -14.28 -30.10 13.72
N LYS A 969 -13.91 -31.37 13.95
CA LYS A 969 -13.91 -32.40 12.91
C LYS A 969 -15.29 -32.59 12.26
N ALA A 970 -16.36 -32.50 13.05
CA ALA A 970 -17.74 -32.59 12.56
C ALA A 970 -18.15 -31.43 11.64
N ASP A 971 -17.49 -30.27 11.73
CA ASP A 971 -17.81 -29.10 10.90
C ASP A 971 -17.49 -29.34 9.43
N PHE A 972 -16.41 -30.07 9.12
CA PHE A 972 -16.02 -30.41 7.75
C PHE A 972 -17.04 -31.30 7.03
N THR A 973 -17.70 -32.21 7.76
CA THR A 973 -18.79 -33.02 7.22
C THR A 973 -20.07 -32.19 7.06
N LYS A 974 -20.34 -31.26 7.97
CA LYS A 974 -21.58 -30.46 7.99
C LYS A 974 -21.59 -29.31 6.99
N TYR A 975 -20.48 -28.60 6.83
CA TYR A 975 -20.36 -27.37 6.03
C TYR A 975 -19.47 -27.53 4.79
N GLY A 976 -18.98 -28.73 4.54
CA GLY A 976 -18.06 -29.06 3.45
C GLY A 976 -16.59 -28.86 3.81
N LEU A 977 -15.70 -29.51 3.06
CA LEU A 977 -14.26 -29.56 3.34
C LEU A 977 -13.62 -28.16 3.41
N THR A 978 -13.96 -27.25 2.51
CA THR A 978 -13.36 -25.91 2.49
C THR A 978 -13.94 -24.97 3.54
N LEU A 979 -15.03 -25.36 4.22
CA LEU A 979 -15.71 -24.57 5.26
C LEU A 979 -16.17 -23.17 4.79
N GLU A 980 -16.54 -23.06 3.52
CA GLU A 980 -16.94 -21.80 2.86
C GLU A 980 -18.38 -21.36 3.15
N HIS A 981 -19.16 -22.18 3.87
CA HIS A 981 -20.54 -21.84 4.19
C HIS A 981 -20.61 -20.51 4.98
N PRO A 982 -21.36 -19.48 4.54
CA PRO A 982 -21.31 -18.14 5.11
C PRO A 982 -21.51 -18.07 6.63
N LYS A 983 -22.51 -18.81 7.16
CA LYS A 983 -22.77 -18.89 8.61
C LYS A 983 -21.58 -19.46 9.39
N TYR A 984 -20.88 -20.44 8.83
CA TYR A 984 -19.72 -21.05 9.46
C TYR A 984 -18.51 -20.13 9.36
N ARG A 985 -18.25 -19.54 8.20
CA ARG A 985 -17.18 -18.54 7.98
C ARG A 985 -17.23 -17.41 9.00
N ALA A 986 -18.41 -16.82 9.20
CA ALA A 986 -18.63 -15.76 10.19
C ALA A 986 -18.32 -16.23 11.64
N LYS A 987 -18.79 -17.41 12.02
CA LYS A 987 -18.53 -18.02 13.34
C LYS A 987 -17.05 -18.33 13.55
N HIS A 988 -16.40 -18.92 12.55
CA HIS A 988 -14.98 -19.31 12.60
C HIS A 988 -14.08 -18.08 12.67
N ARG A 989 -14.33 -17.05 11.84
CA ARG A 989 -13.59 -15.79 11.88
C ARG A 989 -13.70 -15.08 13.23
N LYS A 990 -14.90 -15.05 13.84
CA LYS A 990 -15.12 -14.55 15.21
C LYS A 990 -14.25 -15.28 16.24
N HIS A 991 -14.16 -16.61 16.12
CA HIS A 991 -13.33 -17.44 17.00
C HIS A 991 -11.85 -17.10 16.84
N VAL A 992 -11.33 -17.03 15.61
CA VAL A 992 -9.93 -16.67 15.33
C VAL A 992 -9.59 -15.29 15.89
N ALA A 993 -10.45 -14.28 15.69
CA ALA A 993 -10.26 -12.93 16.23
C ALA A 993 -10.20 -12.92 17.77
N SER A 994 -11.09 -13.67 18.42
CA SER A 994 -11.15 -13.77 19.88
C SER A 994 -9.91 -14.46 20.47
N VAL A 995 -9.44 -15.54 19.84
CA VAL A 995 -8.22 -16.23 20.26
C VAL A 995 -6.98 -15.35 20.04
N ALA A 996 -6.91 -14.62 18.92
CA ALA A 996 -5.80 -13.70 18.64
C ALA A 996 -5.74 -12.54 19.65
N GLU A 997 -6.88 -11.99 20.05
CA GLU A 997 -6.95 -10.99 21.13
C GLU A 997 -6.55 -11.58 22.49
N LEU A 998 -6.97 -12.81 22.79
CA LEU A 998 -6.61 -13.50 24.04
C LEU A 998 -5.09 -13.68 24.18
N ILE A 999 -4.36 -13.89 23.07
CA ILE A 999 -2.88 -13.93 23.06
C ILE A 999 -2.31 -12.60 23.58
N LEU A 1000 -2.84 -11.46 23.11
CA LEU A 1000 -2.39 -10.15 23.58
C LEU A 1000 -2.67 -9.94 25.07
N HIS A 1001 -3.83 -10.37 25.55
CA HIS A 1001 -4.16 -10.31 26.98
C HIS A 1001 -3.28 -11.22 27.83
N LYS A 1002 -2.96 -12.42 27.34
CA LYS A 1002 -2.08 -13.36 28.04
C LYS A 1002 -0.68 -12.77 28.21
N VAL A 1003 -0.15 -12.16 27.14
CA VAL A 1003 1.16 -11.48 27.16
C VAL A 1003 1.14 -10.32 28.14
N HIS A 1004 0.12 -9.45 28.03
CA HIS A 1004 -0.03 -8.32 28.95
C HIS A 1004 -0.12 -8.77 30.42
N SER A 1005 -0.88 -9.83 30.70
CA SER A 1005 -0.97 -10.39 32.06
C SER A 1005 0.38 -10.90 32.56
N GLN A 1006 1.17 -11.56 31.71
CA GLN A 1006 2.50 -12.06 32.10
C GLN A 1006 3.52 -10.96 32.36
N THR A 1007 3.40 -9.80 31.70
CA THR A 1007 4.32 -8.67 31.91
C THR A 1007 4.00 -7.90 33.18
N THR A 1008 2.75 -7.87 33.64
CA THR A 1008 2.41 -7.25 34.94
C THR A 1008 3.13 -7.89 36.13
N ALA A 1009 3.49 -9.17 36.04
CA ALA A 1009 4.21 -9.88 37.11
C ALA A 1009 5.73 -9.64 37.11
N ASN A 1010 6.30 -9.08 36.03
CA ASN A 1010 7.74 -8.87 35.87
C ASN A 1010 8.00 -7.60 35.04
N GLU A 1011 8.22 -6.46 35.70
CA GLU A 1011 8.51 -5.16 35.05
C GLU A 1011 9.74 -5.20 34.12
N LYS A 1012 10.61 -6.21 34.25
CA LYS A 1012 11.81 -6.42 33.42
C LYS A 1012 11.61 -7.28 32.17
N ARG A 1013 10.44 -7.92 31.96
CA ARG A 1013 10.18 -8.71 30.76
C ARG A 1013 9.82 -7.78 29.60
N THR A 1014 10.68 -7.74 28.58
CA THR A 1014 10.40 -7.05 27.31
C THR A 1014 9.29 -7.79 26.55
N ASP A 1015 8.31 -7.03 26.06
CA ASP A 1015 7.03 -7.42 25.42
C ASP A 1015 7.10 -8.32 24.17
N ASP A 1016 8.25 -8.88 23.81
CA ASP A 1016 8.46 -9.46 22.48
C ASP A 1016 8.15 -10.96 22.47
N ILE A 1017 7.07 -11.34 21.79
CA ILE A 1017 6.84 -12.71 21.33
C ILE A 1017 7.61 -12.90 20.03
N ASP A 1018 8.40 -13.96 19.92
CA ASP A 1018 9.19 -14.23 18.71
C ASP A 1018 8.48 -15.22 17.76
N LEU A 1019 7.72 -16.18 18.31
CA LEU A 1019 7.07 -17.25 17.54
C LEU A 1019 5.69 -17.60 18.09
N ILE A 1020 4.68 -17.73 17.22
CA ILE A 1020 3.33 -18.19 17.55
C ILE A 1020 2.99 -19.38 16.64
N VAL A 1021 2.55 -20.49 17.23
CA VAL A 1021 2.21 -21.72 16.51
C VAL A 1021 0.75 -22.09 16.71
N TRP A 1022 0.03 -22.30 15.60
CA TRP A 1022 -1.39 -22.67 15.57
C TRP A 1022 -1.61 -24.10 15.04
N PRO A 1023 -2.76 -24.73 15.33
CA PRO A 1023 -3.07 -26.09 14.90
C PRO A 1023 -3.34 -26.22 13.39
N GLU A 1024 -3.42 -27.46 12.92
CA GLU A 1024 -3.77 -27.79 11.53
C GLU A 1024 -5.21 -27.35 11.24
N LEU A 1025 -5.46 -26.85 10.03
CA LEU A 1025 -6.78 -26.38 9.59
C LEU A 1025 -7.42 -25.32 10.51
N ALA A 1026 -6.64 -24.60 11.33
CA ALA A 1026 -7.19 -23.70 12.35
C ALA A 1026 -7.77 -22.39 11.79
N VAL A 1027 -7.33 -21.97 10.60
CA VAL A 1027 -7.56 -20.62 10.08
C VAL A 1027 -7.97 -20.68 8.62
N HIS A 1028 -8.99 -19.92 8.23
CA HIS A 1028 -9.36 -19.79 6.83
C HIS A 1028 -8.40 -18.86 6.07
N SER A 1029 -8.16 -19.09 4.77
CA SER A 1029 -7.25 -18.26 3.95
C SER A 1029 -7.60 -16.77 4.00
N ASP A 1030 -8.90 -16.48 3.92
CA ASP A 1030 -9.46 -15.13 3.93
C ASP A 1030 -9.40 -14.46 5.33
N ASP A 1031 -9.02 -15.19 6.39
CA ASP A 1031 -8.89 -14.68 7.77
C ASP A 1031 -7.45 -14.42 8.21
N THR A 1032 -6.49 -14.58 7.30
CA THR A 1032 -5.07 -14.34 7.59
C THR A 1032 -4.74 -12.89 7.92
N ASP A 1033 -5.63 -11.94 7.61
CA ASP A 1033 -5.48 -10.52 7.99
C ASP A 1033 -5.47 -10.32 9.51
N ILE A 1034 -6.20 -11.14 10.27
CA ILE A 1034 -6.21 -11.12 11.74
C ILE A 1034 -4.82 -11.49 12.27
N LEU A 1035 -4.23 -12.56 11.74
CA LEU A 1035 -2.91 -13.03 12.14
C LEU A 1035 -1.80 -12.06 11.72
N LYS A 1036 -1.92 -11.43 10.55
CA LYS A 1036 -0.98 -10.36 10.14
C LYS A 1036 -0.99 -9.20 11.14
N ARG A 1037 -2.16 -8.75 11.60
CA ARG A 1037 -2.25 -7.72 12.65
C ARG A 1037 -1.64 -8.18 13.97
N LEU A 1038 -1.82 -9.47 14.32
CA LEU A 1038 -1.19 -10.04 15.52
C LEU A 1038 0.33 -10.04 15.39
N SER A 1039 0.87 -10.48 14.26
CA SER A 1039 2.30 -10.47 13.94
C SER A 1039 2.86 -9.04 13.92
N ASP A 1040 2.17 -8.08 13.30
CA ASP A 1040 2.56 -6.67 13.31
C ASP A 1040 2.61 -6.06 14.72
N LYS A 1041 1.66 -6.45 15.58
CA LYS A 1041 1.54 -5.94 16.95
C LYS A 1041 2.62 -6.53 17.87
N THR A 1042 2.96 -7.80 17.68
CA THR A 1042 3.87 -8.56 18.56
C THR A 1042 5.30 -8.65 18.04
N GLY A 1043 5.51 -8.46 16.73
CA GLY A 1043 6.77 -8.75 16.06
C GLY A 1043 7.01 -10.24 15.81
N ALA A 1044 6.05 -11.12 16.11
CA ALA A 1044 6.24 -12.57 16.08
C ALA A 1044 6.10 -13.17 14.66
N ILE A 1045 6.87 -14.22 14.40
CA ILE A 1045 6.63 -15.16 13.31
C ILE A 1045 5.41 -16.02 13.67
N ILE A 1046 4.53 -16.29 12.71
CA ILE A 1046 3.37 -17.17 12.91
C ILE A 1046 3.46 -18.37 11.97
N PHE A 1047 3.33 -19.58 12.52
CA PHE A 1047 3.13 -20.82 11.75
C PHE A 1047 1.74 -21.37 12.05
N THR A 1048 0.88 -21.49 11.03
CA THR A 1048 -0.53 -21.88 11.20
C THR A 1048 -1.00 -22.86 10.13
N GLY A 1049 -1.85 -23.82 10.49
CA GLY A 1049 -2.61 -24.60 9.50
C GLY A 1049 -3.72 -23.75 8.87
N LEU A 1050 -3.87 -23.85 7.55
CA LEU A 1050 -5.00 -23.28 6.83
C LEU A 1050 -6.06 -24.35 6.59
N ASN A 1051 -7.34 -23.96 6.54
CA ASN A 1051 -8.42 -24.81 6.02
C ASN A 1051 -8.06 -25.33 4.60
N PHE A 1052 -8.68 -26.41 4.15
CA PHE A 1052 -8.40 -26.96 2.82
C PHE A 1052 -8.61 -25.91 1.72
N ILE A 1053 -7.56 -25.63 0.94
CA ILE A 1053 -7.58 -24.57 -0.10
C ILE A 1053 -7.58 -25.15 -1.52
N LYS A 1054 -8.15 -24.40 -2.46
CA LYS A 1054 -7.99 -24.67 -3.91
C LYS A 1054 -6.94 -23.72 -4.48
N GLN A 1055 -5.80 -24.26 -4.86
CA GLN A 1055 -4.72 -23.49 -5.46
C GLN A 1055 -4.89 -23.41 -6.99
N LYS A 1056 -4.62 -22.26 -7.58
CA LYS A 1056 -4.76 -22.07 -9.03
C LYS A 1056 -3.66 -22.87 -9.76
N GLY A 1057 -4.05 -23.69 -10.72
CA GLY A 1057 -3.12 -24.51 -11.52
C GLY A 1057 -2.54 -25.72 -10.78
N ILE A 1058 -3.02 -26.01 -9.57
CA ILE A 1058 -2.64 -27.19 -8.80
C ILE A 1058 -3.92 -27.99 -8.52
N ASN A 1059 -3.85 -29.31 -8.69
CA ASN A 1059 -4.97 -30.19 -8.37
C ASN A 1059 -5.24 -30.12 -6.86
N GLY A 1060 -6.47 -29.77 -6.50
CA GLY A 1060 -6.89 -29.58 -5.11
C GLY A 1060 -8.28 -30.17 -4.83
N PRO A 1061 -8.80 -29.99 -3.61
CA PRO A 1061 -8.24 -29.16 -2.54
C PRO A 1061 -6.98 -29.73 -1.89
N ASN A 1062 -6.15 -28.88 -1.29
CA ASN A 1062 -4.88 -29.24 -0.64
C ASN A 1062 -4.89 -28.85 0.84
N ASN A 1063 -4.18 -29.61 1.66
CA ASN A 1063 -3.90 -29.29 3.06
C ASN A 1063 -2.54 -28.58 3.17
N VAL A 1064 -2.55 -27.35 3.69
CA VAL A 1064 -1.36 -26.50 3.77
C VAL A 1064 -1.29 -25.77 5.11
N ALA A 1065 -0.09 -25.49 5.54
CA ALA A 1065 0.22 -24.56 6.60
C ALA A 1065 0.87 -23.31 6.00
N LYS A 1066 0.84 -22.21 6.74
CA LYS A 1066 1.32 -20.90 6.31
C LYS A 1066 2.28 -20.33 7.33
N TRP A 1067 3.42 -19.87 6.84
CA TRP A 1067 4.35 -19.01 7.56
C TRP A 1067 3.99 -17.55 7.28
N ILE A 1068 3.84 -16.75 8.33
CA ILE A 1068 3.69 -15.29 8.28
C ILE A 1068 4.88 -14.72 9.05
N ILE A 1069 5.83 -14.15 8.33
CA ILE A 1069 7.08 -13.64 8.91
C ILE A 1069 7.06 -12.11 8.78
N PRO A 1070 7.15 -11.37 9.90
CA PRO A 1070 7.20 -9.91 9.85
C PRO A 1070 8.52 -9.46 9.24
N ASN A 1071 8.45 -8.54 8.29
CA ASN A 1071 9.60 -7.97 7.62
C ASN A 1071 9.59 -6.45 7.82
N LYS A 1072 10.39 -5.97 8.77
CA LYS A 1072 10.56 -4.54 9.04
C LYS A 1072 11.68 -4.01 8.17
N THR A 1073 11.34 -3.26 7.13
CA THR A 1073 12.33 -2.58 6.29
C THR A 1073 12.31 -1.07 6.51
N ALA A 1074 13.41 -0.39 6.17
CA ALA A 1074 13.48 1.06 6.14
C ALA A 1074 12.51 1.72 5.14
N ASN A 1075 11.79 0.95 4.32
CA ASN A 1075 10.76 1.42 3.36
C ASN A 1075 9.32 1.15 3.85
N GLY A 1076 9.16 0.54 5.01
CA GLY A 1076 7.85 0.14 5.55
C GLY A 1076 7.83 -1.28 6.09
N ARG A 1077 6.68 -1.66 6.63
CA ARG A 1077 6.40 -3.00 7.16
C ARG A 1077 5.77 -3.84 6.05
N SER A 1078 6.29 -5.05 5.84
CA SER A 1078 5.72 -6.05 4.95
C SER A 1078 5.75 -7.43 5.62
N PHE A 1079 5.19 -8.43 4.96
CA PHE A 1079 5.21 -9.82 5.41
C PHE A 1079 5.85 -10.68 4.34
N ILE A 1080 6.63 -11.67 4.77
CA ILE A 1080 7.02 -12.80 3.93
C ILE A 1080 6.02 -13.92 4.21
N GLU A 1081 5.38 -14.44 3.16
CA GLU A 1081 4.35 -15.47 3.27
C GLU A 1081 4.74 -16.71 2.48
N ARG A 1082 4.77 -17.88 3.14
CA ARG A 1082 5.14 -19.15 2.50
C ARG A 1082 4.18 -20.26 2.90
N LEU A 1083 3.77 -21.06 1.93
CA LEU A 1083 2.97 -22.25 2.17
C LEU A 1083 3.87 -23.48 2.39
N GLN A 1084 3.59 -24.23 3.44
CA GLN A 1084 4.16 -25.55 3.69
C GLN A 1084 3.06 -26.58 3.41
N GLY A 1085 3.22 -27.38 2.36
CA GLY A 1085 2.20 -28.35 1.96
C GLY A 1085 2.29 -29.71 2.65
N LYS A 1086 1.19 -30.45 2.69
CA LYS A 1086 1.09 -31.81 3.26
C LYS A 1086 1.27 -32.88 2.17
N GLN A 1087 2.15 -33.86 2.40
CA GLN A 1087 2.39 -34.95 1.44
C GLN A 1087 1.54 -36.18 1.75
N HIS A 1088 1.48 -36.59 3.01
CA HIS A 1088 0.84 -37.85 3.42
C HIS A 1088 -0.54 -37.57 4.02
N MET A 1089 -1.59 -38.01 3.32
CA MET A 1089 -2.98 -37.82 3.73
C MET A 1089 -3.42 -38.87 4.78
N MET A 1090 -4.20 -38.43 5.76
CA MET A 1090 -4.89 -39.28 6.73
C MET A 1090 -5.99 -40.12 6.07
N LYS A 1091 -6.45 -41.17 6.74
CA LYS A 1091 -7.45 -42.11 6.21
C LYS A 1091 -8.74 -41.43 5.76
N ASP A 1092 -9.17 -40.39 6.48
CA ASP A 1092 -10.36 -39.58 6.20
C ASP A 1092 -10.14 -38.51 5.11
N GLU A 1093 -8.89 -38.19 4.78
CA GLU A 1093 -8.54 -37.25 3.70
C GLU A 1093 -8.35 -37.96 2.34
N LYS A 1094 -7.98 -39.25 2.35
CA LYS A 1094 -7.68 -40.03 1.13
C LYS A 1094 -8.87 -40.04 0.16
N GLY A 1095 -8.60 -39.71 -1.09
CA GLY A 1095 -9.59 -39.65 -2.17
C GLY A 1095 -10.33 -38.31 -2.29
N GLN A 1096 -10.24 -37.43 -1.28
CA GLN A 1096 -10.90 -36.12 -1.29
C GLN A 1096 -9.90 -34.96 -1.32
N ILE A 1097 -8.74 -35.12 -0.67
CA ILE A 1097 -7.66 -34.14 -0.61
C ILE A 1097 -6.48 -34.63 -1.44
N GLN A 1098 -5.90 -33.72 -2.23
CA GLN A 1098 -4.75 -34.01 -3.08
C GLN A 1098 -3.44 -33.66 -2.38
N PRO A 1099 -2.43 -34.55 -2.43
CA PRO A 1099 -1.13 -34.28 -1.84
C PRO A 1099 -0.44 -33.14 -2.58
N TRP A 1100 0.21 -32.26 -1.83
CA TRP A 1100 0.99 -31.16 -2.40
C TRP A 1100 2.08 -30.78 -1.43
N ARG A 1101 3.34 -31.03 -1.78
CA ARG A 1101 4.52 -30.61 -1.00
C ARG A 1101 5.72 -30.41 -1.92
N PRO A 1102 5.76 -29.29 -2.68
CA PRO A 1102 6.81 -29.07 -3.67
C PRO A 1102 8.19 -28.76 -3.05
N TYR A 1103 8.25 -28.34 -1.78
CA TYR A 1103 9.49 -28.04 -1.07
C TYR A 1103 9.32 -28.14 0.46
N GLN A 1104 10.46 -28.14 1.16
CA GLN A 1104 10.56 -27.92 2.60
C GLN A 1104 11.09 -26.51 2.87
N LEU A 1105 10.38 -25.74 3.70
CA LEU A 1105 10.85 -24.41 4.11
C LEU A 1105 11.74 -24.48 5.36
N PHE A 1106 12.82 -23.71 5.35
CA PHE A 1106 13.71 -23.47 6.48
C PHE A 1106 13.76 -21.97 6.75
N VAL A 1107 13.33 -21.52 7.93
CA VAL A 1107 13.36 -20.12 8.34
C VAL A 1107 14.59 -19.90 9.22
N GLU A 1108 15.61 -19.26 8.70
CA GLU A 1108 16.89 -19.04 9.37
C GLU A 1108 16.92 -17.68 10.07
N LEU A 1109 16.92 -17.67 11.40
CA LEU A 1109 16.92 -16.48 12.22
C LEU A 1109 18.36 -16.01 12.47
N LYS A 1110 18.77 -14.91 11.83
CA LYS A 1110 20.11 -14.34 12.00
C LYS A 1110 20.25 -13.68 13.36
N HIS A 1111 21.39 -13.89 14.01
CA HIS A 1111 21.69 -13.30 15.31
C HIS A 1111 22.71 -12.17 15.18
N PRO A 1112 22.46 -10.98 15.75
CA PRO A 1112 23.33 -9.80 15.57
C PRO A 1112 24.74 -9.96 16.18
N ALA A 1113 24.94 -10.88 17.14
CA ALA A 1113 26.27 -11.20 17.67
C ALA A 1113 27.06 -12.18 16.78
N PHE A 1114 26.39 -12.87 15.84
CA PHE A 1114 26.98 -13.90 14.99
C PHE A 1114 26.51 -13.75 13.54
N PRO A 1115 26.78 -12.60 12.88
CA PRO A 1115 26.17 -12.27 11.59
C PRO A 1115 26.66 -13.14 10.41
N LEU A 1116 27.87 -13.70 10.50
CA LEU A 1116 28.48 -14.52 9.44
C LEU A 1116 28.23 -16.01 9.61
N GLU A 1117 27.65 -16.41 10.74
CA GLU A 1117 27.43 -17.79 11.10
C GLU A 1117 26.00 -18.20 10.73
N LYS A 1118 25.76 -19.51 10.61
CA LYS A 1118 24.39 -20.00 10.40
C LYS A 1118 23.48 -19.52 11.53
N GLY A 1119 22.32 -18.98 11.19
CA GLY A 1119 21.29 -18.58 12.13
C GLY A 1119 20.63 -19.76 12.84
N PHE A 1120 19.68 -19.48 13.73
CA PHE A 1120 18.83 -20.52 14.34
C PHE A 1120 17.71 -20.90 13.35
N THR A 1121 17.66 -22.14 12.91
CA THR A 1121 16.77 -22.55 11.80
C THR A 1121 15.49 -23.24 12.29
N LEU A 1122 14.34 -22.63 12.00
CA LEU A 1122 13.02 -23.22 12.21
C LEU A 1122 12.55 -23.98 10.96
N THR A 1123 11.81 -25.07 11.16
CA THR A 1123 11.11 -25.76 10.07
C THR A 1123 9.82 -26.42 10.58
N GLY A 1124 8.92 -26.82 9.69
CA GLY A 1124 7.66 -27.42 10.12
C GLY A 1124 7.00 -28.37 9.13
N SER A 1125 6.03 -29.12 9.63
CA SER A 1125 5.16 -30.01 8.85
C SER A 1125 3.76 -30.06 9.44
N ILE A 1126 2.89 -30.81 8.76
CA ILE A 1126 1.47 -30.92 9.11
C ILE A 1126 1.15 -32.33 9.57
N CYS A 1127 0.76 -32.47 10.83
CA CYS A 1127 0.15 -33.67 11.40
C CYS A 1127 0.86 -34.96 10.98
N PHE A 1128 0.20 -35.78 10.16
CA PHE A 1128 0.69 -37.09 9.76
C PHE A 1128 2.06 -37.09 9.06
N ASP A 1129 2.46 -36.00 8.38
CA ASP A 1129 3.79 -35.89 7.79
C ASP A 1129 4.92 -36.02 8.81
N SER A 1130 4.67 -35.64 10.07
CA SER A 1130 5.67 -35.77 11.14
C SER A 1130 6.00 -37.22 11.52
N THR A 1131 5.15 -38.17 11.12
CA THR A 1131 5.39 -39.61 11.31
C THR A 1131 6.34 -40.19 10.26
N ASP A 1132 6.63 -39.46 9.17
CA ASP A 1132 7.56 -39.92 8.13
C ASP A 1132 9.01 -39.81 8.61
N ILE A 1133 9.60 -40.96 8.93
CA ILE A 1133 10.99 -41.06 9.37
C ILE A 1133 11.94 -40.48 8.32
N LYS A 1134 11.64 -40.59 7.01
CA LYS A 1134 12.48 -40.02 5.94
C LYS A 1134 12.60 -38.50 6.08
N LEU A 1135 11.48 -37.84 6.40
CA LEU A 1135 11.45 -36.40 6.64
C LEU A 1135 12.29 -36.07 7.87
N SER A 1136 12.05 -36.72 9.00
CA SER A 1136 12.79 -36.44 10.24
C SER A 1136 14.32 -36.63 10.08
N ALA A 1137 14.73 -37.64 9.32
CA ALA A 1137 16.12 -37.93 9.01
C ALA A 1137 16.76 -36.85 8.11
N ASP A 1138 16.03 -36.35 7.10
CA ASP A 1138 16.49 -35.23 6.26
C ASP A 1138 16.61 -33.91 7.06
N LEU A 1139 15.73 -33.67 8.04
CA LEU A 1139 15.69 -32.44 8.84
C LEU A 1139 16.77 -32.38 9.94
N LYS A 1140 17.23 -33.53 10.46
CA LYS A 1140 18.14 -33.68 11.62
C LYS A 1140 19.39 -32.78 11.59
N TYR A 1141 19.95 -32.48 10.41
CA TYR A 1141 21.16 -31.65 10.25
C TYR A 1141 20.89 -30.30 9.59
N LYS A 1142 19.62 -29.97 9.34
CA LYS A 1142 19.22 -28.77 8.60
C LYS A 1142 18.48 -27.76 9.46
N SER A 1143 17.80 -28.20 10.53
CA SER A 1143 17.04 -27.36 11.46
C SER A 1143 17.56 -27.41 12.91
N ASP A 1144 17.15 -26.44 13.72
CA ASP A 1144 17.38 -26.36 15.17
C ASP A 1144 16.06 -26.39 16.00
N ALA A 1145 14.91 -26.23 15.35
CA ALA A 1145 13.60 -26.48 15.93
C ALA A 1145 12.61 -26.97 14.87
N TYR A 1146 11.77 -27.93 15.26
CA TYR A 1146 10.76 -28.55 14.40
C TYR A 1146 9.35 -28.33 14.95
N LEU A 1147 8.50 -27.73 14.11
CA LEU A 1147 7.12 -27.36 14.44
C LEU A 1147 6.12 -28.30 13.74
N VAL A 1148 5.17 -28.84 14.50
CA VAL A 1148 4.11 -29.72 13.98
C VAL A 1148 2.77 -29.08 14.29
N SER A 1149 2.06 -28.71 13.23
CA SER A 1149 0.67 -28.23 13.29
C SER A 1149 -0.25 -29.42 13.10
N ALA A 1150 -1.13 -29.73 14.06
CA ALA A 1150 -1.89 -30.99 14.07
C ALA A 1150 -3.39 -30.81 14.36
N LEU A 1151 -4.20 -31.68 13.75
CA LEU A 1151 -5.58 -31.96 14.09
C LEU A 1151 -5.69 -33.48 14.16
N ASN A 1152 -5.32 -34.04 15.31
CA ASN A 1152 -5.29 -35.48 15.51
C ASN A 1152 -6.01 -35.93 16.78
N GLN A 1153 -6.70 -37.08 16.67
CA GLN A 1153 -7.48 -37.67 17.76
C GLN A 1153 -6.63 -38.61 18.64
N ASP A 1154 -5.62 -39.26 18.04
CA ASP A 1154 -4.71 -40.18 18.74
C ASP A 1154 -3.54 -39.42 19.36
N VAL A 1155 -3.81 -38.77 20.48
CA VAL A 1155 -2.80 -38.00 21.25
C VAL A 1155 -1.65 -38.89 21.71
N SER A 1156 -1.92 -40.14 22.09
CA SER A 1156 -0.93 -41.05 22.67
C SER A 1156 0.20 -41.44 21.71
N THR A 1157 -0.15 -41.71 20.45
CA THR A 1157 0.84 -42.02 19.41
C THR A 1157 1.71 -40.81 19.08
N PHE A 1158 1.10 -39.62 19.01
CA PHE A 1158 1.86 -38.39 18.74
C PHE A 1158 2.77 -38.02 19.92
N ASP A 1159 2.35 -38.19 21.18
CA ASP A 1159 3.22 -38.00 22.34
C ASP A 1159 4.45 -38.90 22.29
N SER A 1160 4.24 -40.18 21.94
CA SER A 1160 5.31 -41.18 21.79
C SER A 1160 6.27 -40.82 20.63
N MET A 1161 5.72 -40.34 19.53
CA MET A 1161 6.49 -39.85 18.38
C MET A 1161 7.34 -38.64 18.76
N ILE A 1162 6.77 -37.65 19.45
CA ILE A 1162 7.52 -36.47 19.91
C ILE A 1162 8.65 -36.91 20.85
N ASP A 1163 8.41 -37.89 21.72
CA ASP A 1163 9.43 -38.46 22.61
C ASP A 1163 10.62 -39.08 21.86
N ALA A 1164 10.39 -39.62 20.66
CA ALA A 1164 11.46 -40.08 19.79
C ALA A 1164 12.14 -38.91 19.06
N LEU A 1165 11.36 -38.01 18.46
CA LEU A 1165 11.86 -36.96 17.57
C LEU A 1165 12.81 -35.98 18.26
N TYR A 1166 12.46 -35.46 19.45
CA TYR A 1166 13.31 -34.45 20.12
C TYR A 1166 14.71 -34.99 20.40
N TYR A 1167 14.83 -36.29 20.70
CA TYR A 1167 16.10 -36.92 21.01
C TYR A 1167 16.87 -37.28 19.75
N HIS A 1168 16.23 -37.95 18.78
CA HIS A 1168 16.90 -38.43 17.57
C HIS A 1168 17.30 -37.30 16.61
N MET A 1169 16.49 -36.25 16.53
CA MET A 1169 16.86 -35.03 15.82
C MET A 1169 17.77 -34.12 16.65
N TYR A 1170 17.83 -34.33 17.97
CA TYR A 1170 18.62 -33.55 18.94
C TYR A 1170 18.35 -32.03 18.88
N GLN A 1171 17.07 -31.67 18.86
CA GLN A 1171 16.61 -30.28 18.72
C GLN A 1171 15.27 -30.06 19.44
N HIS A 1172 14.79 -28.82 19.49
CA HIS A 1172 13.46 -28.53 20.03
C HIS A 1172 12.36 -29.08 19.10
N VAL A 1173 11.34 -29.71 19.68
CA VAL A 1173 10.18 -30.21 18.93
C VAL A 1173 8.90 -29.71 19.60
N ILE A 1174 8.05 -29.06 18.81
CA ILE A 1174 6.82 -28.40 19.26
C ILE A 1174 5.66 -28.94 18.43
N LEU A 1175 4.67 -29.51 19.10
CA LEU A 1175 3.43 -29.96 18.48
C LEU A 1175 2.26 -29.18 19.05
N VAL A 1176 1.48 -28.57 18.17
CA VAL A 1176 0.26 -27.84 18.52
C VAL A 1176 -0.93 -28.55 17.91
N ASN A 1177 -1.78 -29.12 18.76
CA ASN A 1177 -2.98 -29.85 18.33
C ASN A 1177 -4.25 -29.00 18.51
N CYS A 1178 -5.32 -29.37 17.80
CA CYS A 1178 -6.62 -28.74 17.96
C CYS A 1178 -7.18 -28.93 19.38
N GLY A 1179 -7.86 -27.89 19.89
CA GLY A 1179 -8.52 -27.91 21.20
C GLY A 1179 -9.68 -28.89 21.32
N GLU A 1180 -10.17 -29.46 20.21
CA GLU A 1180 -11.12 -30.58 20.24
C GLU A 1180 -10.53 -31.83 20.89
N PHE A 1181 -9.22 -32.07 20.81
CA PHE A 1181 -8.59 -33.28 21.35
C PHE A 1181 -7.53 -32.98 22.42
N GLY A 1182 -6.89 -31.81 22.35
CA GLY A 1182 -5.77 -31.46 23.24
C GLY A 1182 -4.48 -32.19 22.89
N GLY A 1183 -3.51 -32.24 23.81
CA GLY A 1183 -2.23 -32.92 23.56
C GLY A 1183 -1.21 -32.04 22.85
N SER A 1184 -1.27 -30.73 23.06
CA SER A 1184 -0.24 -29.81 22.57
C SER A 1184 0.99 -29.90 23.48
N VAL A 1185 2.17 -30.18 22.93
CA VAL A 1185 3.39 -30.50 23.68
C VAL A 1185 4.64 -29.83 23.10
N ALA A 1186 5.55 -29.39 23.97
CA ALA A 1186 6.90 -28.96 23.58
C ALA A 1186 7.97 -29.69 24.41
N LYS A 1187 8.94 -30.27 23.72
CA LYS A 1187 10.06 -31.02 24.33
C LYS A 1187 11.40 -30.64 23.73
N ALA A 1188 12.46 -30.85 24.51
CA ALA A 1188 13.84 -30.61 24.09
C ALA A 1188 14.81 -31.62 24.77
N PRO A 1189 15.99 -31.89 24.19
CA PRO A 1189 16.94 -32.90 24.68
C PRO A 1189 17.73 -32.45 25.92
N TYR A 1190 17.04 -31.95 26.95
CA TYR A 1190 17.61 -31.76 28.29
C TYR A 1190 17.65 -33.07 29.07
N LYS A 1191 18.59 -33.14 30.02
CA LYS A 1191 18.82 -34.31 30.86
C LYS A 1191 17.72 -34.47 31.91
N GLU A 1192 17.42 -33.40 32.63
CA GLU A 1192 16.44 -33.39 33.72
C GLU A 1192 15.00 -33.44 33.18
N LYS A 1193 14.13 -34.19 33.87
CA LYS A 1193 12.75 -34.46 33.40
C LYS A 1193 11.90 -33.19 33.31
N TYR A 1194 12.05 -32.27 34.27
CA TYR A 1194 11.31 -31.01 34.32
C TYR A 1194 11.82 -29.98 33.31
N ASP A 1195 13.07 -30.09 32.86
CA ASP A 1195 13.59 -29.23 31.78
C ASP A 1195 13.25 -29.78 30.40
N LYS A 1196 13.20 -31.12 30.27
CA LYS A 1196 12.87 -31.83 29.04
C LYS A 1196 11.44 -31.55 28.58
N LEU A 1197 10.47 -31.65 29.49
CA LEU A 1197 9.08 -31.33 29.22
C LEU A 1197 8.85 -29.85 29.47
N ILE A 1198 8.89 -29.03 28.41
CA ILE A 1198 8.80 -27.57 28.53
C ILE A 1198 7.36 -27.15 28.83
N THR A 1199 6.40 -27.68 28.05
CA THR A 1199 4.97 -27.53 28.32
C THR A 1199 4.20 -28.72 27.77
N HIS A 1200 3.10 -29.05 28.43
CA HIS A 1200 2.14 -30.04 27.95
C HIS A 1200 0.74 -29.60 28.35
N VAL A 1201 -0.14 -29.45 27.36
CA VAL A 1201 -1.54 -29.08 27.55
C VAL A 1201 -2.41 -30.30 27.24
N HIS A 1202 -2.94 -30.91 28.29
CA HIS A 1202 -4.00 -31.91 28.20
C HIS A 1202 -5.37 -31.26 28.44
N GLY A 1203 -6.40 -31.75 27.75
CA GLY A 1203 -7.78 -31.26 27.89
C GLY A 1203 -8.49 -31.18 26.56
N LYS A 1204 -9.63 -31.88 26.46
CA LYS A 1204 -10.55 -31.83 25.33
C LYS A 1204 -11.52 -30.64 25.48
N GLU A 1205 -11.92 -30.05 24.35
CA GLU A 1205 -12.91 -28.97 24.24
C GLU A 1205 -12.49 -27.67 24.94
N GLN A 1206 -11.20 -27.33 24.87
CA GLN A 1206 -10.63 -26.16 25.53
C GLN A 1206 -9.78 -25.31 24.60
N VAL A 1207 -9.91 -23.98 24.73
CA VAL A 1207 -8.94 -23.02 24.20
C VAL A 1207 -7.83 -22.84 25.22
N SER A 1208 -6.59 -23.08 24.83
CA SER A 1208 -5.42 -22.91 25.71
C SER A 1208 -4.29 -22.16 25.02
N ILE A 1209 -3.63 -21.28 25.76
CA ILE A 1209 -2.47 -20.51 25.30
C ILE A 1209 -1.35 -20.73 26.30
N SER A 1210 -0.29 -21.39 25.83
CA SER A 1210 0.93 -21.64 26.61
C SER A 1210 2.08 -20.81 26.06
N SER A 1211 2.90 -20.23 26.93
CA SER A 1211 4.11 -19.51 26.54
C SER A 1211 5.33 -20.01 27.30
N PHE A 1212 6.48 -20.06 26.62
CA PHE A 1212 7.75 -20.54 27.17
C PHE A 1212 8.95 -19.95 26.42
N GLU A 1213 10.15 -20.14 26.97
CA GLU A 1213 11.40 -19.71 26.37
C GLU A 1213 12.15 -20.89 25.76
N MET A 1214 12.65 -20.70 24.54
CA MET A 1214 13.43 -21.68 23.78
C MET A 1214 14.83 -21.12 23.52
N ASN A 1215 15.86 -21.63 24.23
CA ASN A 1215 17.23 -21.13 24.08
C ASN A 1215 17.80 -21.50 22.70
N MET A 1216 18.36 -20.53 22.00
CA MET A 1216 18.84 -20.71 20.62
C MET A 1216 20.21 -21.38 20.50
N PHE A 1217 20.91 -21.65 21.61
CA PHE A 1217 22.32 -22.03 21.62
C PHE A 1217 22.61 -23.38 22.29
N ASP A 1218 21.67 -23.91 23.09
CA ASP A 1218 21.90 -25.08 23.95
C ASP A 1218 22.33 -26.34 23.20
N PHE A 1219 21.82 -26.56 21.99
CA PHE A 1219 22.10 -27.75 21.19
C PHE A 1219 23.08 -27.50 20.04
N ARG A 1220 23.58 -26.26 19.91
CA ARG A 1220 24.44 -25.84 18.81
C ARG A 1220 25.89 -25.71 19.26
N SER A 1221 26.84 -25.71 18.33
CA SER A 1221 28.28 -25.55 18.63
C SER A 1221 28.65 -24.11 19.00
N ILE A 1222 28.01 -23.15 18.34
CA ILE A 1222 28.20 -21.70 18.50
C ILE A 1222 27.65 -21.15 19.83
N GLY A 1223 28.15 -19.98 20.25
CA GLY A 1223 27.54 -19.18 21.32
C GLY A 1223 27.54 -19.85 22.68
N LYS A 1224 28.64 -20.52 23.07
CA LYS A 1224 28.74 -21.23 24.35
C LYS A 1224 28.35 -20.37 25.58
N SER A 1225 28.68 -19.09 25.59
CA SER A 1225 28.31 -18.13 26.66
C SER A 1225 26.83 -17.70 26.65
N TYR A 1226 26.10 -18.01 25.57
CA TYR A 1226 24.68 -17.71 25.40
C TYR A 1226 23.77 -18.91 25.75
N ARG A 1227 24.36 -20.08 25.99
CA ARG A 1227 23.64 -21.26 26.46
C ARG A 1227 23.00 -21.02 27.82
N SER A 1228 21.92 -21.74 28.06
CA SER A 1228 21.33 -21.86 29.38
C SER A 1228 22.23 -22.72 30.29
N ASN A 1229 22.02 -22.62 31.60
CA ASN A 1229 22.71 -23.46 32.59
C ASN A 1229 22.10 -24.87 32.69
N LYS A 1230 21.22 -25.28 31.76
CA LYS A 1230 20.54 -26.56 31.79
C LYS A 1230 21.45 -27.67 31.25
N GLN A 1231 21.45 -28.82 31.92
CA GLN A 1231 22.21 -29.99 31.45
C GLN A 1231 21.54 -30.61 30.22
N THR A 1232 22.29 -30.78 29.13
CA THR A 1232 21.82 -31.43 27.91
C THR A 1232 22.05 -32.95 27.96
N LYS A 1233 21.21 -33.72 27.26
CA LYS A 1233 21.31 -35.18 27.20
C LYS A 1233 22.47 -35.59 26.27
N THR A 1234 23.04 -36.77 26.47
CA THR A 1234 24.05 -37.30 25.54
C THR A 1234 23.48 -37.41 24.14
N ARG A 1235 24.21 -36.89 23.14
CA ARG A 1235 23.79 -36.91 21.74
C ARG A 1235 23.51 -38.35 21.26
N PRO A 1236 22.52 -38.53 20.37
CA PRO A 1236 22.20 -39.85 19.84
C PRO A 1236 23.36 -40.39 18.99
N ALA A 1237 23.46 -41.71 18.89
CA ALA A 1237 24.46 -42.38 18.06
C ALA A 1237 24.40 -41.87 16.60
N GLY A 1238 25.57 -41.69 15.98
CA GLY A 1238 25.70 -41.18 14.62
C GLY A 1238 25.38 -39.69 14.44
N PHE A 1239 25.19 -38.92 15.52
CA PHE A 1239 25.10 -37.45 15.48
C PHE A 1239 26.51 -36.84 15.52
N ASN A 1240 27.03 -36.45 14.36
CA ASN A 1240 28.34 -35.80 14.25
C ASN A 1240 28.23 -34.29 14.50
N ASN A 1241 29.30 -33.67 15.02
CA ASN A 1241 29.42 -32.20 15.00
C ASN A 1241 29.51 -31.77 13.54
N VAL A 1242 28.44 -31.16 13.02
CA VAL A 1242 28.45 -30.42 11.75
C VAL A 1242 28.33 -28.95 12.07
#